data_AF-A0A094LNC3-F1
#
_entry.id   AF-A0A094LNC3-F1
#
_cell.length_a   1.000
_cell.length_b   1.000
_cell.length_c   1.000
_cell.angle_alpha   90.00
_cell.angle_beta   90.00
_cell.angle_gamma   90.00
#
_symmetry.space_group_name_H-M   'P 1'
#
loop_
_entity.id
_entity.type
_entity.pdbx_description
1 polymer ?
#
loop_
_entity_poly.entity_id
_entity_poly.type
_entity_poly.pdbx_seq_one_letter_code
_entity_poly.pdbx_strand_id
1 'polypeptide(L)'
;ILKKWLQANDLQKEVYQHLAYYVPKIYCRGPNPAPQREDMLAQHVLLGPMEWYLCGEDPAFGFPKLEQANRPSHLCGRVFKVGEPTYSCRDCAVDPTCVLCMECFLGSIHREHRYRMTTSGGGGFCDCGDTEAWKEGPYCQKHELNTSETAEEEDPLVHLPEDMVARAYNIFAITFKYAVDILTWEKENELPGLEMIEKNDTYYCMLFNDEVHTYEQVIYTLQKAVNCTQKEAIGFATTVDRDGRRSVRYGDFQYCDQAKSVIVRNTSRQTKPLKVQVMHSSIVAHQSFGLKLLTWLGSVIGYSAGLRRILCQVGLQEGPDGENSSLVDKLMLYDSKLWKGARNVYHQLFMSSLLMDLKYKKLFAIRFARNYRQLQRDYMEDDHERAVSVAALSVQLFTVPTLARMLITEENLMTTIIKTFMDHLRHRDIQGRFQFERYTALQAFKFRRVQSLILDLKYVLISKPTEWSDDLRHKFLEGFDAFLELLKCMQGMDPITRQVGQHIEMEPEWEAAFTLQMKLTLVISMMQDWCALDEKVLIEAYKKCLTVLMQCHSGFTDGEQPIVLSMCGHSVETIRYCVSQEKVSIHLPVSRLLAGLHVLLSKTEVAYKFPELLPLSELSPPMLIEHPLRCLVLCAQVHAGMWRRNGFSLVNQIYYYHNVKCRREMFDKDIVMLQTGVSMMDPNHFLMIMLSRFELYQIFSTPDYGKRFSTENTNKDVVQQNNTLIEEMLYLIIMIVGERFSPGIGQVNATDEIKREIIHQLSIRPMAHSELVKALPEDENRETGMESVIEEVACFKKPGLTGRGLYELKPECARNFNLYFYHFSRAEQSKAEEAQRKLKRQNREDTALPPPVLPPFCPLFASLVNLLQSDVMLCIMGTILQWAVEHNGYAWSESMLQRVLHLLGMALQEEKQHLENLSEENVVTFTFSQKISRPGEAPNNSPSILAMLETLQNAPHLEVHKDMIRWILKTFNTIKKLRESSSTSPVAETEGNIMEESSRDKDKAERKRKAEIARLRREKIMAQMSEMQRHFINENKELFQQTLEELDTSTSGVHENSPVISDAKLTALGPEQTRVAEHRQVVMCILCQEEQEVKVDSRAMVLAAFIQRSTVLSKNRNKIIPDPEKYDPLFMHPDLSCGTHTGSCGHIMHAHCWQR
;
A
#
# COMPACT_ATOMS: atom_id res chain seq x y z
N ILE A 1 -51.08 14.49 -30.46
CA ILE A 1 -50.51 13.72 -29.33
C ILE A 1 -50.53 14.58 -28.05
N LEU A 2 -49.81 15.71 -28.01
CA LEU A 2 -49.78 16.59 -26.82
C LEU A 2 -51.16 16.97 -26.25
N LYS A 3 -52.11 17.42 -27.09
CA LYS A 3 -53.49 17.70 -26.65
C LYS A 3 -54.19 16.48 -26.04
N LYS A 4 -53.89 15.28 -26.53
CA LYS A 4 -54.44 14.01 -26.01
C LYS A 4 -53.85 13.70 -24.63
N TRP A 5 -52.53 13.89 -24.45
CA TRP A 5 -51.84 13.66 -23.17
C TRP A 5 -52.24 14.66 -22.08
N LEU A 6 -52.39 15.95 -22.43
CA LEU A 6 -52.84 16.98 -21.49
C LEU A 6 -54.29 16.78 -21.01
N GLN A 7 -55.11 16.07 -21.79
CA GLN A 7 -56.52 15.80 -21.49
C GLN A 7 -56.77 14.34 -21.05
N ALA A 8 -55.72 13.53 -20.90
CA ALA A 8 -55.85 12.11 -20.57
C ALA A 8 -56.16 11.91 -19.09
N ASN A 9 -57.18 11.09 -18.80
CA ASN A 9 -57.47 10.63 -17.43
C ASN A 9 -56.41 9.64 -16.91
N ASP A 10 -55.73 8.92 -17.82
CA ASP A 10 -54.64 8.00 -17.52
C ASP A 10 -53.50 8.27 -18.52
N LEU A 11 -52.57 9.13 -18.11
CA LEU A 11 -51.41 9.50 -18.93
C LEU A 11 -50.48 8.30 -19.17
N GLN A 12 -50.33 7.41 -18.19
CA GLN A 12 -49.44 6.25 -18.31
C GLN A 12 -49.89 5.35 -19.45
N LYS A 13 -51.18 5.01 -19.51
CA LYS A 13 -51.75 4.20 -20.58
C LYS A 13 -51.54 4.83 -21.96
N GLU A 14 -51.77 6.14 -22.08
CA GLU A 14 -51.60 6.87 -23.34
C GLU A 14 -50.15 6.92 -23.83
N VAL A 15 -49.20 7.12 -22.90
CA VAL A 15 -47.77 7.06 -23.22
C VAL A 15 -47.37 5.64 -23.61
N TYR A 16 -47.82 4.62 -22.87
CA TYR A 16 -47.49 3.22 -23.14
C TYR A 16 -48.03 2.75 -24.49
N GLN A 17 -49.25 3.14 -24.86
CA GLN A 17 -49.82 2.87 -26.19
C GLN A 17 -49.01 3.54 -27.31
N HIS A 18 -48.57 4.78 -27.11
CA HIS A 18 -47.70 5.48 -28.05
C HIS A 18 -46.36 4.76 -28.22
N LEU A 19 -45.73 4.36 -27.12
CA LEU A 19 -44.46 3.63 -27.14
C LEU A 19 -44.59 2.25 -27.78
N ALA A 20 -45.61 1.47 -27.43
CA ALA A 20 -45.89 0.16 -28.01
C ALA A 20 -46.03 0.21 -29.54
N TYR A 21 -46.58 1.30 -30.08
CA TYR A 21 -46.76 1.46 -31.52
C TYR A 21 -45.49 1.92 -32.24
N TYR A 22 -44.79 2.93 -31.73
CA TYR A 22 -43.71 3.58 -32.48
C TYR A 22 -42.33 2.96 -32.22
N VAL A 23 -42.06 2.39 -31.04
CA VAL A 23 -40.73 1.86 -30.71
C VAL A 23 -40.30 0.72 -31.66
N PRO A 24 -41.12 -0.31 -31.93
CA PRO A 24 -40.77 -1.37 -32.89
C PRO A 24 -40.70 -0.88 -34.35
N LYS A 25 -41.27 0.30 -34.65
CA LYS A 25 -41.20 0.92 -35.99
C LYS A 25 -39.98 1.78 -36.19
N ILE A 26 -39.26 2.12 -35.13
CA ILE A 26 -38.04 2.92 -35.19
C ILE A 26 -36.83 2.01 -35.06
N TYR A 27 -36.79 1.21 -33.99
CA TYR A 27 -35.70 0.30 -33.71
C TYR A 27 -35.92 -1.08 -34.34
N CYS A 28 -34.84 -1.86 -34.48
CA CYS A 28 -34.90 -3.27 -34.86
C CYS A 28 -35.55 -3.57 -36.23
N ARG A 29 -35.39 -2.68 -37.23
CA ARG A 29 -35.99 -2.84 -38.57
C ARG A 29 -35.20 -3.74 -39.53
N GLY A 30 -34.28 -4.58 -39.03
CA GLY A 30 -33.44 -5.45 -39.85
C GLY A 30 -32.18 -5.96 -39.17
N PRO A 31 -31.29 -6.65 -39.92
CA PRO A 31 -30.06 -7.25 -39.38
C PRO A 31 -28.99 -6.21 -39.01
N ASN A 32 -29.02 -5.03 -39.64
CA ASN A 32 -28.07 -3.95 -39.41
C ASN A 32 -28.79 -2.72 -38.82
N PRO A 33 -28.49 -2.31 -37.59
CA PRO A 33 -29.03 -1.08 -37.02
C PRO A 33 -28.51 0.14 -37.79
N ALA A 34 -29.31 1.20 -37.85
CA ALA A 34 -28.95 2.48 -38.45
C ALA A 34 -28.99 3.59 -37.37
N PRO A 35 -27.97 3.68 -36.49
CA PRO A 35 -28.06 4.41 -35.22
C PRO A 35 -28.44 5.88 -35.40
N GLN A 36 -27.85 6.57 -36.38
CA GLN A 36 -28.12 7.98 -36.65
C GLN A 36 -29.58 8.24 -37.04
N ARG A 37 -30.16 7.35 -37.86
CA ARG A 37 -31.56 7.48 -38.31
C ARG A 37 -32.52 7.10 -37.19
N GLU A 38 -32.20 6.04 -36.45
CA GLU A 38 -32.97 5.60 -35.29
C GLU A 38 -33.00 6.69 -34.22
N ASP A 39 -31.86 7.30 -33.90
CA ASP A 39 -31.75 8.41 -32.96
C ASP A 39 -32.55 9.64 -33.39
N MET A 40 -32.45 10.02 -34.67
CA MET A 40 -33.23 11.14 -35.20
C MET A 40 -34.74 10.88 -35.09
N LEU A 41 -35.21 9.69 -35.48
CA LEU A 41 -36.63 9.34 -35.40
C LEU A 41 -37.10 9.21 -33.95
N ALA A 42 -36.31 8.62 -33.08
CA ALA A 42 -36.61 8.52 -31.65
C ALA A 42 -36.72 9.90 -31.02
N GLN A 43 -35.81 10.83 -31.34
CA GLN A 43 -35.89 12.20 -30.86
C GLN A 43 -37.19 12.88 -31.30
N HIS A 44 -37.57 12.79 -32.57
CA HIS A 44 -38.74 13.51 -33.08
C HIS A 44 -40.09 12.87 -32.69
N VAL A 45 -40.16 11.53 -32.70
CA VAL A 45 -41.44 10.79 -32.59
C VAL A 45 -41.70 10.31 -31.17
N LEU A 46 -40.65 9.97 -30.40
CA LEU A 46 -40.79 9.40 -29.06
C LEU A 46 -40.51 10.44 -27.98
N LEU A 47 -39.33 11.07 -28.02
CA LEU A 47 -38.88 12.01 -26.98
C LEU A 47 -39.51 13.40 -27.13
N GLY A 48 -39.64 13.90 -28.37
CA GLY A 48 -40.24 15.21 -28.65
C GLY A 48 -41.59 15.43 -27.98
N PRO A 49 -42.59 14.54 -28.14
CA PRO A 49 -43.86 14.66 -27.42
C PRO A 49 -43.74 14.75 -25.90
N MET A 50 -42.74 14.09 -25.30
CA MET A 50 -42.45 14.14 -23.87
C MET A 50 -41.84 15.49 -23.48
N GLU A 51 -40.92 16.03 -24.29
CA GLU A 51 -40.32 17.35 -24.10
C GLU A 51 -41.35 18.47 -24.20
N TRP A 52 -42.26 18.39 -25.18
CA TRP A 52 -43.39 19.31 -25.32
C TRP A 52 -44.36 19.23 -24.14
N TYR A 53 -44.62 18.02 -23.62
CA TYR A 53 -45.43 17.86 -22.41
C TYR A 53 -44.75 18.44 -21.18
N LEU A 54 -43.45 18.17 -21.00
CA LEU A 54 -42.66 18.69 -19.89
C LEU A 54 -42.64 20.22 -19.89
N CYS A 55 -42.25 20.85 -21.00
CA CYS A 55 -42.12 22.30 -21.10
C CYS A 55 -43.48 23.00 -21.03
N GLY A 56 -44.55 22.40 -21.57
CA GLY A 56 -45.84 23.07 -21.75
C GLY A 56 -45.84 24.12 -22.88
N GLU A 57 -44.69 24.38 -23.46
CA GLU A 57 -44.43 25.21 -24.63
C GLU A 57 -43.41 24.52 -25.55
N ASP A 58 -42.97 25.21 -26.59
CA ASP A 58 -41.95 24.69 -27.50
C ASP A 58 -40.62 24.43 -26.76
N PRO A 59 -40.11 23.18 -26.74
CA PRO A 59 -38.86 22.83 -26.06
C PRO A 59 -37.65 23.66 -26.46
N ALA A 60 -37.61 24.18 -27.70
CA ALA A 60 -36.55 25.05 -28.18
C ALA A 60 -36.48 26.39 -27.41
N PHE A 61 -37.57 26.78 -26.74
CA PHE A 61 -37.62 27.95 -25.86
C PHE A 61 -37.72 27.55 -24.38
N GLY A 62 -38.46 26.49 -24.06
CA GLY A 62 -38.68 26.04 -22.69
C GLY A 62 -37.38 25.62 -21.98
N PHE A 63 -36.54 24.80 -22.61
CA PHE A 63 -35.28 24.36 -21.98
C PHE A 63 -34.26 25.49 -21.79
N PRO A 64 -34.00 26.38 -22.78
CA PRO A 64 -33.14 27.54 -22.54
C PRO A 64 -33.66 28.49 -21.46
N LYS A 65 -34.98 28.68 -21.33
CA LYS A 65 -35.55 29.45 -20.21
C LYS A 65 -35.25 28.80 -18.86
N LEU A 66 -35.37 27.48 -18.77
CA LEU A 66 -35.03 26.73 -17.56
C LEU A 66 -33.54 26.86 -17.23
N GLU A 67 -32.66 26.74 -18.21
CA GLU A 67 -31.22 26.87 -18.03
C GLU A 67 -30.82 28.29 -17.59
N GLN A 68 -31.47 29.33 -18.13
CA GLN A 68 -31.25 30.72 -17.71
C GLN A 68 -31.81 31.03 -16.31
N ALA A 69 -32.92 30.40 -15.93
CA ALA A 69 -33.49 30.51 -14.59
C ALA A 69 -32.75 29.65 -13.55
N ASN A 70 -31.95 28.67 -14.00
CA ASN A 70 -31.19 27.79 -13.14
C ASN A 70 -29.99 28.52 -12.55
N ARG A 71 -29.77 28.33 -11.25
CA ARG A 71 -28.55 28.81 -10.59
C ARG A 71 -27.39 27.87 -10.92
N PRO A 72 -26.19 28.38 -11.28
CA PRO A 72 -25.03 27.54 -11.51
C PRO A 72 -24.70 26.74 -10.25
N SER A 73 -24.49 25.43 -10.42
CA SER A 73 -24.10 24.53 -9.33
C SER A 73 -22.71 24.91 -8.82
N HIS A 74 -22.54 24.96 -7.50
CA HIS A 74 -21.21 25.07 -6.90
C HIS A 74 -20.44 23.74 -7.00
N LEU A 75 -21.14 22.61 -7.16
CA LEU A 75 -20.52 21.32 -7.46
C LEU A 75 -20.31 21.15 -8.97
N CYS A 76 -19.09 20.81 -9.38
CA CYS A 76 -18.77 20.53 -10.78
C CYS A 76 -19.45 19.25 -11.27
N GLY A 77 -19.29 18.13 -10.56
CA GLY A 77 -19.98 16.88 -10.88
C GLY A 77 -19.65 16.26 -12.25
N ARG A 78 -18.60 16.74 -12.94
CA ARG A 78 -18.24 16.22 -14.26
C ARG A 78 -17.84 14.75 -14.15
N VAL A 79 -18.65 13.87 -14.73
CA VAL A 79 -18.37 12.42 -14.82
C VAL A 79 -17.22 12.17 -15.77
N PHE A 80 -16.19 11.45 -15.30
CA PHE A 80 -15.00 11.13 -16.07
C PHE A 80 -15.24 10.00 -17.07
N LYS A 81 -14.70 10.16 -18.27
CA LYS A 81 -14.65 9.11 -19.28
C LYS A 81 -13.41 8.24 -19.10
N VAL A 82 -13.49 6.98 -19.56
CA VAL A 82 -12.33 6.08 -19.61
C VAL A 82 -11.23 6.74 -20.45
N GLY A 83 -10.01 6.81 -19.90
CA GLY A 83 -8.86 7.44 -20.55
C GLY A 83 -8.71 8.94 -20.27
N GLU A 84 -9.68 9.60 -19.62
CA GLU A 84 -9.60 11.03 -19.31
C GLU A 84 -8.60 11.30 -18.17
N PRO A 85 -7.76 12.35 -18.26
CA PRO A 85 -6.84 12.70 -17.18
C PRO A 85 -7.58 13.30 -15.98
N THR A 86 -7.19 12.85 -14.78
CA THR A 86 -7.68 13.32 -13.49
C THR A 86 -6.51 13.84 -12.65
N TYR A 87 -6.77 14.85 -11.81
CA TYR A 87 -5.76 15.55 -11.04
C TYR A 87 -6.08 15.48 -9.54
N SER A 88 -5.17 14.97 -8.73
CA SER A 88 -5.32 14.89 -7.27
C SER A 88 -4.27 15.76 -6.59
N CYS A 89 -4.68 16.78 -5.84
CA CYS A 89 -3.77 17.63 -5.08
C CYS A 89 -3.26 16.87 -3.86
N ARG A 90 -1.95 16.79 -3.66
CA ARG A 90 -1.35 16.12 -2.51
C ARG A 90 -1.36 16.97 -1.24
N ASP A 91 -1.34 18.29 -1.40
CA ASP A 91 -1.31 19.20 -0.26
C ASP A 91 -2.73 19.48 0.29
N CYS A 92 -3.75 19.60 -0.57
CA CYS A 92 -5.10 20.01 -0.15
C CYS A 92 -6.15 18.90 -0.06
N ALA A 93 -5.97 17.76 -0.73
CA ALA A 93 -6.98 16.70 -0.68
C ALA A 93 -7.16 16.18 0.74
N VAL A 94 -8.41 15.88 1.12
CA VAL A 94 -8.71 15.20 2.38
C VAL A 94 -8.23 13.75 2.31
N ASP A 95 -8.41 13.10 1.16
CA ASP A 95 -7.97 11.73 0.94
C ASP A 95 -7.51 11.44 -0.51
N PRO A 96 -6.82 10.32 -0.80
CA PRO A 96 -6.29 10.02 -2.12
C PRO A 96 -7.32 9.77 -3.24
N THR A 97 -8.62 9.68 -2.92
CA THR A 97 -9.70 9.52 -3.89
C THR A 97 -10.20 10.85 -4.47
N CYS A 98 -9.85 11.99 -3.85
CA CYS A 98 -10.26 13.31 -4.32
C CYS A 98 -9.59 13.66 -5.65
N VAL A 99 -10.41 14.02 -6.65
CA VAL A 99 -10.00 14.23 -8.03
C VAL A 99 -10.69 15.43 -8.68
N LEU A 100 -9.90 16.19 -9.45
CA LEU A 100 -10.36 17.30 -10.27
C LEU A 100 -10.30 16.94 -11.75
N CYS A 101 -11.26 17.45 -12.51
CA CYS A 101 -11.15 17.52 -13.96
C CYS A 101 -10.12 18.57 -14.37
N MET A 102 -9.63 18.46 -15.61
CA MET A 102 -8.61 19.38 -16.15
C MET A 102 -9.02 20.85 -16.01
N GLU A 103 -10.26 21.19 -16.32
CA GLU A 103 -10.73 22.58 -16.24
C GLU A 103 -10.76 23.12 -14.80
N CYS A 104 -11.24 22.31 -13.85
CA CYS A 104 -11.28 22.73 -12.45
C CYS A 104 -9.88 22.83 -11.85
N PHE A 105 -9.00 21.89 -12.17
CA PHE A 105 -7.60 21.93 -11.75
C PHE A 105 -6.92 23.23 -12.23
N LEU A 106 -6.99 23.53 -13.53
CA LEU A 106 -6.40 24.75 -14.11
C LEU A 106 -7.02 26.04 -13.56
N GLY A 107 -8.30 26.01 -13.20
CA GLY A 107 -9.03 27.15 -12.62
C GLY A 107 -8.97 27.24 -11.10
N SER A 108 -8.19 26.39 -10.42
CA SER A 108 -8.11 26.34 -8.95
C SER A 108 -6.70 26.69 -8.46
N ILE A 109 -6.56 26.87 -7.15
CA ILE A 109 -5.26 27.08 -6.48
C ILE A 109 -4.35 25.84 -6.60
N HIS A 110 -4.93 24.65 -6.77
CA HIS A 110 -4.20 23.38 -6.71
C HIS A 110 -3.17 23.20 -7.83
N ARG A 111 -3.24 23.99 -8.91
CA ARG A 111 -2.26 23.94 -10.01
C ARG A 111 -0.86 24.38 -9.59
N GLU A 112 -0.76 25.19 -8.53
CA GLU A 112 0.52 25.67 -7.98
C GLU A 112 1.02 24.77 -6.84
N HIS A 113 0.28 23.72 -6.49
CA HIS A 113 0.60 22.77 -5.42
C HIS A 113 1.25 21.49 -5.97
N ARG A 114 1.68 20.57 -5.10
CA ARG A 114 2.04 19.22 -5.53
C ARG A 114 0.80 18.45 -5.87
N TYR A 115 0.78 17.82 -7.04
CA TYR A 115 -0.35 17.03 -7.52
C TYR A 115 0.12 15.76 -8.22
N ARG A 116 -0.79 14.80 -8.33
CA ARG A 116 -0.63 13.58 -9.12
C ARG A 116 -1.66 13.57 -10.25
N MET A 117 -1.19 13.31 -11.47
CA MET A 117 -2.05 13.04 -12.62
C MET A 117 -2.25 11.53 -12.76
N THR A 118 -3.50 11.11 -12.94
CA THR A 118 -3.88 9.70 -13.16
C THR A 118 -4.88 9.59 -14.31
N THR A 119 -4.80 8.53 -15.10
CA THR A 119 -5.80 8.24 -16.14
C THR A 119 -7.03 7.58 -15.52
N SER A 120 -8.21 8.14 -15.78
CA SER A 120 -9.47 7.59 -15.28
C SER A 120 -9.81 6.26 -15.94
N GLY A 121 -10.22 5.28 -15.13
CA GLY A 121 -10.84 4.04 -15.59
C GLY A 121 -12.33 4.19 -15.95
N GLY A 122 -12.89 5.41 -15.83
CA GLY A 122 -14.34 5.65 -15.84
C GLY A 122 -14.97 5.44 -14.46
N GLY A 123 -16.18 6.00 -14.25
CA GLY A 123 -16.99 5.69 -13.06
C GLY A 123 -16.85 6.60 -11.83
N GLY A 124 -16.20 7.76 -11.96
CA GLY A 124 -16.14 8.81 -10.92
C GLY A 124 -16.45 10.18 -11.49
N PHE A 125 -16.59 11.21 -10.63
CA PHE A 125 -16.82 12.58 -11.04
C PHE A 125 -15.90 13.58 -10.32
N CYS A 126 -15.86 14.81 -10.83
CA CYS A 126 -15.01 15.88 -10.28
C CYS A 126 -15.54 16.39 -8.93
N ASP A 127 -14.66 16.41 -7.92
CA ASP A 127 -14.96 16.86 -6.54
C ASP A 127 -14.84 18.37 -6.33
N CYS A 128 -14.75 19.16 -7.41
CA CYS A 128 -14.71 20.61 -7.29
C CYS A 128 -16.05 21.11 -6.75
N GLY A 129 -15.99 21.91 -5.70
CA GLY A 129 -17.13 22.42 -4.96
C GLY A 129 -17.52 21.62 -3.73
N ASP A 130 -16.97 20.43 -3.53
CA ASP A 130 -17.24 19.61 -2.35
C ASP A 130 -16.31 20.05 -1.21
N THR A 131 -16.87 20.73 -0.21
CA THR A 131 -16.12 21.22 0.96
C THR A 131 -15.57 20.10 1.82
N GLU A 132 -16.09 18.88 1.70
CA GLU A 132 -15.60 17.73 2.45
C GLU A 132 -14.45 16.99 1.74
N ALA A 133 -14.20 17.26 0.45
CA ALA A 133 -13.11 16.66 -0.31
C ALA A 133 -11.77 17.43 -0.19
N TRP A 134 -11.81 18.70 0.22
CA TRP A 134 -10.64 19.58 0.24
C TRP A 134 -10.46 20.29 1.58
N LYS A 135 -9.24 20.23 2.13
CA LYS A 135 -8.84 20.97 3.34
C LYS A 135 -8.81 22.48 3.08
N GLU A 136 -8.40 22.88 1.88
CA GLU A 136 -8.31 24.26 1.42
C GLU A 136 -8.65 24.34 -0.07
N GLY A 137 -9.21 25.47 -0.51
CA GLY A 137 -9.53 25.74 -1.92
C GLY A 137 -10.56 24.82 -2.57
N PRO A 138 -11.72 24.50 -1.93
CA PRO A 138 -12.70 23.56 -2.49
C PRO A 138 -13.30 23.98 -3.83
N TYR A 139 -13.27 25.28 -4.16
CA TYR A 139 -13.85 25.83 -5.39
C TYR A 139 -12.77 26.26 -6.39
N CYS A 140 -13.06 26.04 -7.68
CA CYS A 140 -12.35 26.72 -8.76
C CYS A 140 -13.06 28.02 -9.13
N GLN A 141 -12.41 28.88 -9.92
CA GLN A 141 -12.95 30.17 -10.37
C GLN A 141 -14.32 30.08 -11.08
N LYS A 142 -14.67 28.93 -11.66
CA LYS A 142 -15.98 28.72 -12.32
C LYS A 142 -17.10 28.34 -11.34
N HIS A 143 -16.75 27.79 -10.18
CA HIS A 143 -17.70 27.21 -9.22
C HIS A 143 -17.66 27.92 -7.85
N GLU A 144 -17.07 29.12 -7.80
CA GLU A 144 -16.94 29.92 -6.59
C GLU A 144 -18.33 30.40 -6.10
N LEU A 145 -18.51 30.42 -4.78
CA LEU A 145 -19.74 30.92 -4.16
C LEU A 145 -19.76 32.45 -4.19
N ASN A 146 -20.78 33.05 -4.83
CA ASN A 146 -21.03 34.48 -4.68
C ASN A 146 -21.48 34.76 -3.23
N THR A 147 -20.74 35.62 -2.54
CA THR A 147 -20.65 35.77 -1.07
C THR A 147 -21.91 36.31 -0.37
N SER A 148 -23.07 36.36 -1.02
CA SER A 148 -24.26 37.08 -0.52
C SER A 148 -25.50 36.24 -0.24
N GLU A 149 -25.51 34.93 -0.46
CA GLU A 149 -26.68 34.10 -0.14
C GLU A 149 -26.27 32.78 0.51
N THR A 150 -26.85 32.49 1.68
CA THR A 150 -26.94 31.15 2.29
C THR A 150 -27.72 30.24 1.35
N ALA A 151 -27.07 29.77 0.29
CA ALA A 151 -27.66 29.00 -0.81
C ALA A 151 -27.94 27.53 -0.46
N GLU A 152 -27.60 27.08 0.74
CA GLU A 152 -27.73 25.68 1.16
C GLU A 152 -29.15 25.28 1.63
N GLU A 153 -30.06 26.24 1.83
CA GLU A 153 -31.37 25.96 2.45
C GLU A 153 -32.61 26.09 1.55
N GLU A 154 -32.54 26.75 0.38
CA GLU A 154 -33.72 26.91 -0.49
C GLU A 154 -33.91 25.69 -1.40
N ASP A 155 -35.11 25.09 -1.38
CA ASP A 155 -35.41 23.92 -2.22
C ASP A 155 -35.44 24.32 -3.71
N PRO A 156 -34.65 23.70 -4.61
CA PRO A 156 -34.63 24.04 -6.03
C PRO A 156 -35.99 23.97 -6.75
N LEU A 157 -36.98 23.29 -6.15
CA LEU A 157 -38.36 23.25 -6.65
C LEU A 157 -39.04 24.62 -6.63
N VAL A 158 -38.62 25.54 -5.75
CA VAL A 158 -39.19 26.90 -5.64
C VAL A 158 -38.98 27.70 -6.94
N HIS A 159 -37.94 27.37 -7.70
CA HIS A 159 -37.64 28.03 -8.98
C HIS A 159 -38.41 27.44 -10.17
N LEU A 160 -39.25 26.43 -9.94
CA LEU A 160 -40.09 25.83 -10.97
C LEU A 160 -41.57 26.20 -10.77
N PRO A 161 -42.31 26.52 -11.85
CA PRO A 161 -43.76 26.66 -11.78
C PRO A 161 -44.45 25.37 -11.30
N GLU A 162 -45.47 25.48 -10.45
CA GLU A 162 -46.19 24.32 -9.86
C GLU A 162 -46.74 23.37 -10.94
N ASP A 163 -47.26 23.92 -12.03
CA ASP A 163 -47.78 23.15 -13.15
C ASP A 163 -46.68 22.36 -13.88
N MET A 164 -45.47 22.91 -13.97
CA MET A 164 -44.32 22.21 -14.51
C MET A 164 -43.83 21.11 -13.56
N VAL A 165 -43.80 21.36 -12.25
CA VAL A 165 -43.45 20.34 -11.25
C VAL A 165 -44.37 19.11 -11.39
N ALA A 166 -45.68 19.33 -11.49
CA ALA A 166 -46.65 18.25 -11.69
C ALA A 166 -46.43 17.48 -13.01
N ARG A 167 -46.21 18.20 -14.13
CA ARG A 167 -45.94 17.56 -15.43
C ARG A 167 -44.62 16.77 -15.42
N ALA A 168 -43.57 17.35 -14.85
CA ALA A 168 -42.26 16.72 -14.71
C ALA A 168 -42.35 15.44 -13.87
N TYR A 169 -43.02 15.51 -12.72
CA TYR A 169 -43.23 14.34 -11.87
C TYR A 169 -43.95 13.21 -12.63
N ASN A 170 -45.07 13.53 -13.27
CA ASN A 170 -45.87 12.54 -13.99
C ASN A 170 -45.08 11.88 -15.13
N ILE A 171 -44.40 12.68 -15.97
CA ILE A 171 -43.67 12.13 -17.10
C ILE A 171 -42.43 11.36 -16.65
N PHE A 172 -41.70 11.81 -15.63
CA PHE A 172 -40.55 11.09 -15.08
C PHE A 172 -40.98 9.78 -14.41
N ALA A 173 -42.07 9.76 -13.64
CA ALA A 173 -42.60 8.53 -13.04
C ALA A 173 -42.94 7.48 -14.10
N ILE A 174 -43.63 7.88 -15.17
CA ILE A 174 -44.02 6.98 -16.27
C ILE A 174 -42.79 6.49 -17.03
N THR A 175 -41.91 7.42 -17.45
CA THR A 175 -40.76 7.09 -18.31
C THR A 175 -39.68 6.31 -17.57
N PHE A 176 -39.37 6.69 -16.33
CA PHE A 176 -38.36 5.98 -15.55
C PHE A 176 -38.85 4.57 -15.19
N LYS A 177 -40.12 4.43 -14.76
CA LYS A 177 -40.73 3.11 -14.51
C LYS A 177 -40.69 2.24 -15.76
N TYR A 178 -41.10 2.77 -16.91
CA TYR A 178 -41.03 2.06 -18.19
C TYR A 178 -39.61 1.57 -18.49
N ALA A 179 -38.59 2.42 -18.32
CA ALA A 179 -37.20 2.07 -18.59
C ALA A 179 -36.70 0.97 -17.63
N VAL A 180 -36.98 1.09 -16.34
CA VAL A 180 -36.59 0.07 -15.35
C VAL A 180 -37.29 -1.26 -15.65
N ASP A 181 -38.61 -1.24 -15.88
CA ASP A 181 -39.38 -2.46 -16.11
C ASP A 181 -38.93 -3.19 -17.38
N ILE A 182 -38.61 -2.48 -18.48
CA ILE A 182 -38.14 -3.14 -19.72
C ILE A 182 -36.70 -3.65 -19.63
N LEU A 183 -35.81 -2.93 -18.94
CA LEU A 183 -34.40 -3.32 -18.82
C LEU A 183 -34.21 -4.50 -17.87
N THR A 184 -35.05 -4.59 -16.83
CA THR A 184 -35.05 -5.68 -15.85
C THR A 184 -35.97 -6.86 -16.22
N TRP A 185 -36.58 -6.82 -17.41
CA TRP A 185 -37.50 -7.85 -17.86
C TRP A 185 -36.79 -9.14 -18.29
N GLU A 186 -37.21 -10.27 -17.72
CA GLU A 186 -36.56 -11.57 -17.96
C GLU A 186 -37.23 -12.41 -19.06
N LYS A 187 -38.49 -12.15 -19.43
CA LYS A 187 -39.20 -12.96 -20.44
C LYS A 187 -38.79 -12.57 -21.86
N GLU A 188 -38.58 -13.57 -22.72
CA GLU A 188 -38.04 -13.40 -24.08
C GLU A 188 -39.10 -13.18 -25.18
N ASN A 189 -40.39 -13.35 -24.87
CA ASN A 189 -41.51 -13.34 -25.84
C ASN A 189 -42.70 -12.43 -25.46
N GLU A 190 -42.71 -11.84 -24.27
CA GLU A 190 -43.79 -10.98 -23.76
C GLU A 190 -43.22 -9.62 -23.35
N LEU A 191 -44.00 -8.54 -23.40
CA LEU A 191 -43.58 -7.22 -22.91
C LEU A 191 -44.18 -6.91 -21.53
N PRO A 192 -43.46 -6.18 -20.66
CA PRO A 192 -43.98 -5.78 -19.35
C PRO A 192 -45.02 -4.67 -19.49
N GLY A 193 -46.31 -5.00 -19.31
CA GLY A 193 -47.39 -4.00 -19.28
C GLY A 193 -47.66 -3.30 -20.62
N LEU A 194 -47.16 -3.84 -21.73
CA LEU A 194 -47.40 -3.34 -23.10
C LEU A 194 -48.04 -4.44 -23.94
N GLU A 195 -49.03 -4.07 -24.75
CA GLU A 195 -49.62 -4.97 -25.74
C GLU A 195 -48.78 -4.96 -27.03
N MET A 196 -48.43 -6.13 -27.55
CA MET A 196 -47.77 -6.26 -28.85
C MET A 196 -48.78 -6.02 -29.98
N ILE A 197 -48.67 -4.88 -30.66
CA ILE A 197 -49.62 -4.44 -31.70
C ILE A 197 -49.39 -5.18 -33.04
N GLU A 198 -48.15 -5.53 -33.37
CA GLU A 198 -47.79 -6.28 -34.58
C GLU A 198 -47.09 -7.60 -34.17
N LYS A 199 -47.72 -8.75 -34.42
CA LYS A 199 -47.10 -10.09 -34.26
C LYS A 199 -46.26 -10.45 -35.49
N ASN A 200 -45.25 -9.66 -35.80
CA ASN A 200 -44.24 -10.10 -36.76
C ASN A 200 -43.32 -11.06 -36.01
N ASP A 201 -43.31 -12.34 -36.38
CA ASP A 201 -42.50 -13.40 -35.75
C ASP A 201 -41.01 -13.27 -36.09
N THR A 202 -40.41 -12.12 -35.77
CA THR A 202 -39.00 -11.83 -35.99
C THR A 202 -38.23 -11.80 -34.68
N TYR A 203 -37.07 -12.46 -34.68
CA TYR A 203 -36.25 -12.72 -33.51
C TYR A 203 -34.80 -12.32 -33.79
N TYR A 204 -34.08 -12.02 -32.72
CA TYR A 204 -32.63 -11.85 -32.72
C TYR A 204 -31.96 -12.96 -31.93
N CYS A 205 -30.90 -13.53 -32.50
CA CYS A 205 -29.94 -14.32 -31.75
C CYS A 205 -28.93 -13.35 -31.12
N MET A 206 -29.06 -13.11 -29.82
CA MET A 206 -28.24 -12.17 -29.04
C MET A 206 -27.11 -12.90 -28.33
N LEU A 207 -25.86 -12.54 -28.64
CA LEU A 207 -24.67 -12.98 -27.93
C LEU A 207 -24.31 -11.94 -26.85
N PHE A 208 -24.02 -12.41 -25.65
CA PHE A 208 -23.61 -11.59 -24.50
C PHE A 208 -22.14 -11.83 -24.17
N ASN A 209 -21.48 -10.80 -23.64
CA ASN A 209 -20.15 -10.96 -23.06
C ASN A 209 -20.26 -11.74 -21.76
N ASP A 210 -19.30 -12.65 -21.52
CA ASP A 210 -19.16 -13.36 -20.27
C ASP A 210 -17.78 -13.20 -19.63
N GLU A 211 -16.90 -12.36 -20.19
CA GLU A 211 -15.55 -12.04 -19.68
C GLU A 211 -14.64 -13.28 -19.40
N VAL A 212 -15.07 -14.47 -19.85
CA VAL A 212 -14.36 -15.75 -19.62
C VAL A 212 -13.77 -16.28 -20.92
N HIS A 213 -14.51 -16.21 -22.03
CA HIS A 213 -14.03 -16.72 -23.32
C HIS A 213 -13.08 -15.75 -24.01
N THR A 214 -12.03 -16.29 -24.64
CA THR A 214 -11.07 -15.45 -25.37
C THR A 214 -11.66 -14.94 -26.69
N TYR A 215 -11.16 -13.80 -27.18
CA TYR A 215 -11.56 -13.24 -28.48
C TYR A 215 -11.47 -14.27 -29.62
N GLU A 216 -10.37 -15.03 -29.67
CA GLU A 216 -10.17 -16.05 -30.71
C GLU A 216 -11.23 -17.15 -30.67
N GLN A 217 -11.60 -17.63 -29.47
CA GLN A 217 -12.64 -18.64 -29.29
C GLN A 217 -14.00 -18.13 -29.75
N VAL A 218 -14.33 -16.88 -29.40
CA VAL A 218 -15.58 -16.23 -29.81
C VAL A 218 -15.61 -16.05 -31.32
N ILE A 219 -14.54 -15.53 -31.92
CA ILE A 219 -14.42 -15.32 -33.37
C ILE A 219 -14.61 -16.64 -34.12
N TYR A 220 -13.89 -17.70 -33.73
CA TYR A 220 -14.00 -19.01 -34.35
C TYR A 220 -15.42 -19.59 -34.26
N THR A 221 -16.05 -19.44 -33.09
CA THR A 221 -17.42 -19.92 -32.86
C THR A 221 -18.43 -19.17 -33.73
N LEU A 222 -18.27 -17.85 -33.85
CA LEU A 222 -19.12 -16.99 -34.68
C LEU A 222 -18.99 -17.31 -36.17
N GLN A 223 -17.78 -17.56 -36.67
CA GLN A 223 -17.58 -17.98 -38.06
C GLN A 223 -18.37 -19.25 -38.39
N LYS A 224 -18.35 -20.24 -37.49
CA LYS A 224 -19.10 -21.49 -37.67
C LYS A 224 -20.60 -21.36 -37.48
N ALA A 225 -21.03 -20.61 -36.47
CA ALA A 225 -22.44 -20.50 -36.14
C ALA A 225 -23.22 -19.58 -37.06
N VAL A 226 -22.57 -18.51 -37.53
CA VAL A 226 -23.22 -17.44 -38.32
C VAL A 226 -22.86 -17.54 -39.80
N ASN A 227 -21.80 -18.27 -40.16
CA ASN A 227 -21.24 -18.34 -41.51
C ASN A 227 -20.79 -16.95 -42.01
N CYS A 228 -20.08 -16.22 -41.15
CA CYS A 228 -19.56 -14.88 -41.42
C CYS A 228 -18.05 -14.88 -41.71
N THR A 229 -17.56 -13.82 -42.32
CA THR A 229 -16.12 -13.61 -42.56
C THR A 229 -15.37 -13.35 -41.25
N GLN A 230 -14.05 -13.56 -41.24
CA GLN A 230 -13.23 -13.28 -40.05
C GLN A 230 -13.35 -11.82 -39.60
N LYS A 231 -13.39 -10.87 -40.54
CA LYS A 231 -13.56 -9.44 -40.26
C LYS A 231 -14.88 -9.13 -39.57
N GLU A 232 -15.97 -9.75 -40.01
CA GLU A 232 -17.30 -9.60 -39.39
C GLU A 232 -17.34 -10.22 -38.00
N ALA A 233 -16.73 -11.40 -37.82
CA ALA A 233 -16.61 -12.06 -36.52
C ALA A 233 -15.81 -11.23 -35.51
N ILE A 234 -14.70 -10.60 -35.93
CA ILE A 234 -13.94 -9.64 -35.12
C ILE A 234 -14.81 -8.44 -34.75
N GLY A 235 -15.57 -7.91 -35.70
CA GLY A 235 -16.50 -6.80 -35.46
C GLY A 235 -17.58 -7.14 -34.42
N PHE A 236 -18.16 -8.34 -34.51
CA PHE A 236 -19.10 -8.84 -33.49
C PHE A 236 -18.45 -8.97 -32.13
N ALA A 237 -17.31 -9.66 -32.02
CA ALA A 237 -16.60 -9.84 -30.75
C ALA A 237 -16.22 -8.51 -30.10
N THR A 238 -15.71 -7.55 -30.88
CA THR A 238 -15.36 -6.20 -30.40
C THR A 238 -16.57 -5.43 -29.88
N THR A 239 -17.71 -5.56 -30.56
CA THR A 239 -18.95 -4.88 -30.13
C THR A 239 -19.53 -5.54 -28.87
N VAL A 240 -19.46 -6.87 -28.77
CA VAL A 240 -19.88 -7.62 -27.57
C VAL A 240 -19.03 -7.21 -26.36
N ASP A 241 -17.72 -7.09 -26.50
CA ASP A 241 -16.84 -6.64 -25.42
C ASP A 241 -17.11 -5.20 -24.97
N ARG A 242 -17.27 -4.28 -25.93
CA ARG A 242 -17.51 -2.86 -25.65
C ARG A 242 -18.88 -2.62 -25.02
N ASP A 243 -19.92 -3.14 -25.65
CA ASP A 243 -21.32 -2.83 -25.32
C ASP A 243 -21.94 -3.88 -24.38
N GLY A 244 -21.30 -5.05 -24.20
CA GLY A 244 -21.77 -6.17 -23.38
C GLY A 244 -22.68 -7.16 -24.12
N ARG A 245 -23.20 -6.82 -25.31
CA ARG A 245 -24.02 -7.72 -26.15
C ARG A 245 -24.12 -7.28 -27.60
N ARG A 246 -24.40 -8.22 -28.51
CA ARG A 246 -24.66 -7.93 -29.93
C ARG A 246 -25.56 -9.00 -30.58
N SER A 247 -26.42 -8.57 -31.50
CA SER A 247 -27.15 -9.48 -32.38
C SER A 247 -26.24 -10.11 -33.42
N VAL A 248 -26.21 -11.44 -33.49
CA VAL A 248 -25.41 -12.20 -34.45
C VAL A 248 -26.24 -12.78 -35.59
N ARG A 249 -27.56 -12.92 -35.39
CA ARG A 249 -28.55 -13.24 -36.44
C ARG A 249 -29.87 -12.53 -36.21
N TYR A 250 -30.62 -12.37 -37.28
CA TYR A 250 -31.98 -11.80 -37.34
C TYR A 250 -32.82 -12.64 -38.32
N GLY A 251 -34.02 -13.04 -37.93
CA GLY A 251 -34.92 -13.85 -38.77
C GLY A 251 -36.06 -14.47 -37.97
N ASP A 252 -36.60 -15.60 -38.44
CA ASP A 252 -37.56 -16.38 -37.65
C ASP A 252 -36.89 -17.08 -36.44
N PHE A 253 -37.72 -17.63 -35.56
CA PHE A 253 -37.26 -18.29 -34.33
C PHE A 253 -36.31 -19.46 -34.63
N GLN A 254 -36.64 -20.32 -35.60
CA GLN A 254 -35.86 -21.51 -35.91
C GLN A 254 -34.47 -21.15 -36.43
N TYR A 255 -34.38 -20.11 -37.27
CA TYR A 255 -33.12 -19.62 -37.83
C TYR A 255 -32.18 -19.04 -36.77
N CYS A 256 -32.74 -18.33 -35.78
CA CYS A 256 -32.00 -17.78 -34.65
C CYS A 256 -31.61 -18.87 -33.63
N ASP A 257 -32.50 -19.81 -33.34
CA ASP A 257 -32.27 -20.91 -32.40
C ASP A 257 -31.24 -21.92 -32.93
N GLN A 258 -31.18 -22.11 -34.26
CA GLN A 258 -30.11 -22.89 -34.89
C GLN A 258 -28.73 -22.28 -34.61
N ALA A 259 -28.57 -20.96 -34.74
CA ALA A 259 -27.30 -20.30 -34.42
C ALA A 259 -26.96 -20.42 -32.93
N LYS A 260 -27.93 -20.20 -32.05
CA LYS A 260 -27.76 -20.40 -30.61
C LYS A 260 -27.28 -21.81 -30.30
N SER A 261 -27.92 -22.82 -30.87
CA SER A 261 -27.57 -24.24 -30.70
C SER A 261 -26.14 -24.55 -31.16
N VAL A 262 -25.67 -23.96 -32.27
CA VAL A 262 -24.28 -24.13 -32.74
C VAL A 262 -23.29 -23.42 -31.82
N ILE A 263 -23.58 -22.20 -31.37
CA ILE A 263 -22.71 -21.45 -30.44
C ILE A 263 -22.56 -22.22 -29.12
N VAL A 264 -23.68 -22.64 -28.53
CA VAL A 264 -23.68 -23.40 -27.27
C VAL A 264 -22.90 -24.70 -27.47
N ARG A 265 -23.24 -25.51 -28.49
CA ARG A 265 -22.57 -26.81 -28.73
C ARG A 265 -21.05 -26.68 -28.91
N ASN A 266 -20.59 -25.64 -29.62
CA ASN A 266 -19.16 -25.44 -29.87
C ASN A 266 -18.40 -24.96 -28.63
N THR A 267 -19.08 -24.36 -27.65
CA THR A 267 -18.48 -23.82 -26.42
C THR A 267 -18.75 -24.70 -25.18
N SER A 268 -19.70 -25.64 -25.24
CA SER A 268 -20.04 -26.55 -24.13
C SER A 268 -18.91 -27.52 -23.71
N ARG A 269 -17.82 -27.65 -24.48
CA ARG A 269 -16.69 -28.54 -24.13
C ARG A 269 -15.77 -27.93 -23.05
N GLN A 270 -16.01 -26.70 -22.60
CA GLN A 270 -15.26 -25.99 -21.56
C GLN A 270 -16.15 -25.61 -20.36
N THR A 271 -15.61 -24.88 -19.37
CA THR A 271 -16.16 -24.63 -18.03
C THR A 271 -17.59 -24.04 -17.98
N LYS A 272 -18.06 -23.35 -19.03
CA LYS A 272 -19.47 -22.91 -19.25
C LYS A 272 -19.67 -22.52 -20.73
N PRO A 273 -20.82 -22.80 -21.38
CA PRO A 273 -21.07 -22.32 -22.74
C PRO A 273 -21.31 -20.81 -22.80
N LEU A 274 -21.00 -20.19 -23.95
CA LEU A 274 -21.28 -18.77 -24.20
C LEU A 274 -22.76 -18.44 -23.98
N LYS A 275 -23.02 -17.28 -23.34
CA LYS A 275 -24.38 -16.80 -23.08
C LYS A 275 -25.03 -16.28 -24.36
N VAL A 276 -26.03 -17.01 -24.86
CA VAL A 276 -26.81 -16.66 -26.06
C VAL A 276 -28.30 -16.84 -25.83
N GLN A 277 -29.09 -15.84 -26.23
CA GLN A 277 -30.56 -15.85 -26.13
C GLN A 277 -31.22 -15.56 -27.48
N VAL A 278 -32.40 -16.12 -27.70
CA VAL A 278 -33.24 -15.79 -28.86
C VAL A 278 -34.36 -14.90 -28.34
N MET A 279 -34.35 -13.63 -28.72
CA MET A 279 -35.25 -12.61 -28.18
C MET A 279 -36.17 -12.07 -29.26
N HIS A 280 -37.45 -11.86 -28.95
CA HIS A 280 -38.38 -11.21 -29.88
C HIS A 280 -37.90 -9.79 -30.24
N SER A 281 -38.00 -9.41 -31.51
CA SER A 281 -37.51 -8.12 -32.03
C SER A 281 -38.08 -6.91 -31.28
N SER A 282 -39.35 -6.96 -30.90
CA SER A 282 -39.99 -5.90 -30.10
C SER A 282 -39.33 -5.71 -28.73
N ILE A 283 -38.91 -6.78 -28.04
CA ILE A 283 -38.25 -6.64 -26.73
C ILE A 283 -36.90 -5.96 -26.89
N VAL A 284 -36.12 -6.35 -27.91
CA VAL A 284 -34.82 -5.71 -28.20
C VAL A 284 -35.02 -4.23 -28.57
N ALA A 285 -36.07 -3.90 -29.33
CA ALA A 285 -36.44 -2.53 -29.66
C ALA A 285 -36.77 -1.71 -28.40
N HIS A 286 -37.62 -2.25 -27.52
CA HIS A 286 -38.03 -1.58 -26.28
C HIS A 286 -36.87 -1.46 -25.28
N GLN A 287 -35.96 -2.43 -25.19
CA GLN A 287 -34.74 -2.31 -24.40
C GLN A 287 -33.79 -1.24 -24.94
N SER A 288 -33.65 -1.14 -26.26
CA SER A 288 -32.82 -0.10 -26.90
C SER A 288 -33.38 1.29 -26.64
N PHE A 289 -34.70 1.45 -26.73
CA PHE A 289 -35.35 2.71 -26.36
C PHE A 289 -35.29 2.98 -24.84
N GLY A 290 -35.39 1.95 -24.00
CA GLY A 290 -35.21 2.08 -22.54
C GLY A 290 -33.86 2.70 -22.17
N LEU A 291 -32.77 2.27 -22.81
CA LEU A 291 -31.46 2.91 -22.66
C LEU A 291 -31.45 4.36 -23.14
N LYS A 292 -32.02 4.62 -24.32
CA LYS A 292 -32.14 5.99 -24.86
C LYS A 292 -32.91 6.91 -23.90
N LEU A 293 -33.94 6.38 -23.25
CA LEU A 293 -34.78 7.11 -22.31
C LEU A 293 -34.04 7.45 -21.01
N LEU A 294 -33.22 6.53 -20.48
CA LEU A 294 -32.35 6.85 -19.33
C LEU A 294 -31.31 7.93 -19.67
N THR A 295 -30.70 7.86 -20.86
CA THR A 295 -29.78 8.91 -21.35
C THR A 295 -30.51 10.26 -21.51
N TRP A 296 -31.75 10.23 -22.01
CA TRP A 296 -32.59 11.42 -22.13
C TRP A 296 -32.92 12.02 -20.76
N LEU A 297 -33.34 11.21 -19.78
CA LEU A 297 -33.58 11.67 -18.41
C LEU A 297 -32.34 12.38 -17.84
N GLY A 298 -31.14 11.80 -18.01
CA GLY A 298 -29.88 12.40 -17.59
C GLY A 298 -29.56 13.72 -18.29
N SER A 299 -29.96 13.88 -19.55
CA SER A 299 -29.81 15.13 -20.29
C SER A 299 -30.81 16.20 -19.82
N VAL A 300 -32.06 15.81 -19.58
CA VAL A 300 -33.14 16.71 -19.18
C VAL A 300 -32.92 17.30 -17.79
N ILE A 301 -32.46 16.50 -16.82
CA ILE A 301 -32.12 17.01 -15.47
C ILE A 301 -30.91 17.96 -15.47
N GLY A 302 -30.15 18.02 -16.57
CA GLY A 302 -29.04 18.95 -16.74
C GLY A 302 -29.49 20.40 -16.86
N TYR A 303 -30.71 20.66 -17.33
CA TYR A 303 -31.23 22.03 -17.53
C TYR A 303 -31.66 22.72 -16.23
N SER A 304 -31.99 21.98 -15.17
CA SER A 304 -32.47 22.58 -13.91
C SER A 304 -32.25 21.66 -12.71
N ALA A 305 -31.74 22.23 -11.61
CA ALA A 305 -31.64 21.52 -10.33
C ALA A 305 -33.01 21.07 -9.79
N GLY A 306 -34.09 21.80 -10.08
CA GLY A 306 -35.45 21.39 -9.72
C GLY A 306 -35.90 20.13 -10.46
N LEU A 307 -35.60 19.99 -11.76
CA LEU A 307 -35.90 18.76 -12.50
C LEU A 307 -35.10 17.57 -11.96
N ARG A 308 -33.84 17.78 -11.58
CA ARG A 308 -33.02 16.77 -10.91
C ARG A 308 -33.67 16.29 -9.62
N ARG A 309 -34.10 17.22 -8.75
CA ARG A 309 -34.80 16.93 -7.49
C ARG A 309 -36.04 16.05 -7.72
N ILE A 310 -36.85 16.35 -8.73
CA ILE A 310 -38.05 15.58 -9.09
C ILE A 310 -37.68 14.16 -9.54
N LEU A 311 -36.65 14.00 -10.39
CA LEU A 311 -36.22 12.67 -10.83
C LEU A 311 -35.73 11.82 -9.64
N CYS A 312 -34.96 12.41 -8.73
CA CYS A 312 -34.51 11.73 -7.52
C CYS A 312 -35.70 11.30 -6.63
N GLN A 313 -36.70 12.18 -6.48
CA GLN A 313 -37.93 11.87 -5.75
C GLN A 313 -38.66 10.67 -6.36
N VAL A 314 -38.86 10.67 -7.68
CA VAL A 314 -39.48 9.56 -8.42
C VAL A 314 -38.69 8.27 -8.28
N GLY A 315 -37.36 8.35 -8.42
CA GLY A 315 -36.49 7.18 -8.39
C GLY A 315 -36.46 6.47 -7.05
N LEU A 316 -36.48 7.23 -5.95
CA LEU A 316 -36.45 6.73 -4.57
C LEU A 316 -37.85 6.59 -3.94
N GLN A 317 -38.92 6.87 -4.68
CA GLN A 317 -40.28 6.65 -4.21
C GLN A 317 -40.49 5.16 -3.91
N GLU A 318 -41.12 4.85 -2.78
CA GLU A 318 -41.39 3.47 -2.38
C GLU A 318 -42.36 2.80 -3.35
N GLY A 319 -42.01 1.59 -3.76
CA GLY A 319 -42.82 0.78 -4.65
C GLY A 319 -43.97 0.09 -3.90
N PRO A 320 -44.82 -0.65 -4.66
CA PRO A 320 -45.96 -1.36 -4.09
C PRO A 320 -45.56 -2.49 -3.12
N ASP A 321 -44.31 -2.97 -3.17
CA ASP A 321 -43.79 -4.07 -2.36
C ASP A 321 -43.22 -3.59 -0.99
N GLY A 322 -43.37 -2.30 -0.65
CA GLY A 322 -42.98 -1.72 0.66
C GLY A 322 -41.61 -1.06 0.68
N GLU A 323 -41.03 -0.91 1.88
CA GLU A 323 -39.71 -0.29 2.07
C GLU A 323 -38.60 -1.06 1.30
N ASN A 324 -37.73 -0.34 0.58
CA ASN A 324 -36.67 -0.86 -0.30
C ASN A 324 -37.14 -1.46 -1.64
N SER A 325 -38.32 -1.07 -2.15
CA SER A 325 -38.84 -1.49 -3.46
C SER A 325 -38.87 -0.36 -4.50
N SER A 326 -38.04 0.66 -4.33
CA SER A 326 -38.00 1.80 -5.27
C SER A 326 -37.46 1.41 -6.65
N LEU A 327 -37.65 2.27 -7.65
CA LEU A 327 -37.09 2.06 -8.99
C LEU A 327 -35.55 1.98 -8.95
N VAL A 328 -34.93 2.79 -8.08
CA VAL A 328 -33.49 2.77 -7.83
C VAL A 328 -33.06 1.45 -7.17
N ASP A 329 -33.78 0.96 -6.16
CA ASP A 329 -33.48 -0.34 -5.53
C ASP A 329 -33.53 -1.48 -6.56
N LYS A 330 -34.58 -1.49 -7.40
CA LYS A 330 -34.76 -2.50 -8.44
C LYS A 330 -33.61 -2.49 -9.45
N LEU A 331 -33.13 -1.31 -9.88
CA LEU A 331 -31.95 -1.21 -10.76
C LEU A 331 -30.67 -1.68 -10.07
N MET A 332 -30.43 -1.29 -8.81
CA MET A 332 -29.24 -1.72 -8.06
C MET A 332 -29.20 -3.24 -7.91
N LEU A 333 -30.31 -3.85 -7.50
CA LEU A 333 -30.42 -5.30 -7.28
C LEU A 333 -30.39 -6.13 -8.57
N TYR A 334 -30.67 -5.51 -9.73
CA TYR A 334 -30.55 -6.16 -11.03
C TYR A 334 -29.22 -5.90 -11.76
N ASP A 335 -28.31 -5.09 -11.20
CA ASP A 335 -27.06 -4.67 -11.84
C ASP A 335 -26.29 -5.85 -12.45
N SER A 336 -26.03 -6.90 -11.66
CA SER A 336 -25.27 -8.09 -12.08
C SER A 336 -25.91 -8.84 -13.26
N LYS A 337 -27.22 -8.70 -13.47
CA LYS A 337 -27.95 -9.32 -14.58
C LYS A 337 -27.94 -8.48 -15.85
N LEU A 338 -27.69 -7.18 -15.75
CA LEU A 338 -27.65 -6.25 -16.87
C LEU A 338 -26.32 -6.36 -17.64
N TRP A 339 -26.37 -6.05 -18.94
CA TRP A 339 -25.16 -6.00 -19.78
C TRP A 339 -24.41 -4.67 -19.58
N LYS A 340 -23.09 -4.66 -19.81
CA LYS A 340 -22.18 -3.51 -19.66
C LYS A 340 -22.75 -2.16 -20.14
N GLY A 341 -23.31 -2.11 -21.34
CA GLY A 341 -23.93 -0.90 -21.89
C GLY A 341 -25.12 -0.37 -21.07
N ALA A 342 -25.96 -1.24 -20.52
CA ALA A 342 -27.06 -0.83 -19.65
C ALA A 342 -26.55 -0.30 -18.30
N ARG A 343 -25.58 -1.00 -17.71
CA ARG A 343 -24.93 -0.59 -16.45
C ARG A 343 -24.34 0.82 -16.55
N ASN A 344 -23.55 1.05 -17.59
CA ASN A 344 -22.92 2.35 -17.85
C ASN A 344 -23.95 3.51 -17.91
N VAL A 345 -25.07 3.31 -18.61
CA VAL A 345 -26.10 4.36 -18.77
C VAL A 345 -26.78 4.69 -17.45
N TYR A 346 -27.21 3.69 -16.67
CA TYR A 346 -27.93 3.98 -15.44
C TYR A 346 -26.99 4.40 -14.30
N HIS A 347 -25.74 3.91 -14.26
CA HIS A 347 -24.71 4.40 -13.34
C HIS A 347 -24.43 5.90 -13.60
N GLN A 348 -24.33 6.31 -14.87
CA GLN A 348 -24.20 7.72 -15.23
C GLN A 348 -25.43 8.54 -14.81
N LEU A 349 -26.64 7.99 -14.95
CA LEU A 349 -27.85 8.64 -14.46
C LEU A 349 -27.79 8.85 -12.94
N PHE A 350 -27.37 7.85 -12.16
CA PHE A 350 -27.25 7.97 -10.70
C PHE A 350 -26.18 9.01 -10.31
N MET A 351 -25.04 9.01 -10.99
CA MET A 351 -23.98 10.02 -10.76
C MET A 351 -24.45 11.44 -11.07
N SER A 352 -25.19 11.65 -12.17
CA SER A 352 -25.67 12.98 -12.58
C SER A 352 -26.94 13.45 -11.87
N SER A 353 -27.65 12.53 -11.17
CA SER A 353 -28.86 12.84 -10.40
C SER A 353 -28.63 12.72 -8.90
N LEU A 354 -28.73 11.50 -8.35
CA LEU A 354 -28.73 11.19 -6.93
C LEU A 354 -27.48 11.70 -6.21
N LEU A 355 -26.30 11.59 -6.82
CA LEU A 355 -25.05 12.02 -6.20
C LEU A 355 -24.81 13.53 -6.27
N MET A 356 -25.58 14.25 -7.11
CA MET A 356 -25.48 15.69 -7.33
C MET A 356 -26.57 16.50 -6.60
N ASP A 357 -27.34 15.85 -5.73
CA ASP A 357 -28.34 16.47 -4.86
C ASP A 357 -28.08 15.98 -3.43
N LEU A 358 -27.68 16.87 -2.51
CA LEU A 358 -27.22 16.48 -1.17
C LEU A 358 -28.29 15.70 -0.37
N LYS A 359 -29.57 16.10 -0.45
CA LYS A 359 -30.67 15.43 0.25
C LYS A 359 -30.85 14.01 -0.28
N TYR A 360 -30.85 13.85 -1.60
CA TYR A 360 -31.05 12.55 -2.22
C TYR A 360 -29.78 11.69 -2.26
N LYS A 361 -28.59 12.29 -2.18
CA LYS A 361 -27.32 11.59 -1.93
C LYS A 361 -27.36 10.89 -0.58
N LYS A 362 -27.83 11.58 0.48
CA LYS A 362 -28.06 10.99 1.81
C LYS A 362 -29.05 9.82 1.74
N LEU A 363 -30.22 10.01 1.12
CA LEU A 363 -31.23 8.94 1.02
C LEU A 363 -30.74 7.75 0.18
N PHE A 364 -30.04 8.00 -0.92
CA PHE A 364 -29.43 6.95 -1.74
C PHE A 364 -28.35 6.19 -0.96
N ALA A 365 -27.52 6.87 -0.19
CA ALA A 365 -26.50 6.24 0.65
C ALA A 365 -27.11 5.26 1.66
N ILE A 366 -28.23 5.63 2.28
CA ILE A 366 -29.00 4.76 3.18
C ILE A 366 -29.51 3.52 2.44
N ARG A 367 -30.16 3.69 1.28
CA ARG A 367 -30.65 2.56 0.46
C ARG A 367 -29.51 1.66 -0.02
N PHE A 368 -28.36 2.23 -0.39
CA PHE A 368 -27.17 1.49 -0.79
C PHE A 368 -26.61 0.67 0.38
N ALA A 369 -26.51 1.24 1.58
CA ALA A 369 -26.04 0.55 2.79
C ALA A 369 -26.96 -0.61 3.19
N ARG A 370 -28.29 -0.41 3.14
CA ARG A 370 -29.29 -1.48 3.43
C ARG A 370 -29.20 -2.66 2.47
N ASN A 371 -28.98 -2.38 1.18
CA ASN A 371 -28.85 -3.41 0.15
C ASN A 371 -27.42 -3.97 0.03
N TYR A 372 -26.44 -3.42 0.76
CA TYR A 372 -25.02 -3.69 0.55
C TYR A 372 -24.67 -5.18 0.55
N ARG A 373 -25.18 -5.95 1.52
CA ARG A 373 -24.91 -7.40 1.61
C ARG A 373 -25.38 -8.16 0.36
N GLN A 374 -26.52 -7.77 -0.20
CA GLN A 374 -27.07 -8.36 -1.41
C GLN A 374 -26.25 -7.96 -2.64
N LEU A 375 -25.95 -6.67 -2.79
CA LEU A 375 -25.14 -6.14 -3.90
C LEU A 375 -23.76 -6.80 -3.97
N GLN A 376 -23.12 -7.01 -2.82
CA GLN A 376 -21.82 -7.65 -2.76
C GLN A 376 -21.90 -9.15 -3.09
N ARG A 377 -22.94 -9.85 -2.64
CA ARG A 377 -23.16 -11.26 -3.01
C ARG A 377 -23.35 -11.40 -4.52
N ASP A 378 -24.15 -10.50 -5.12
CA ASP A 378 -24.39 -10.48 -6.55
C ASP A 378 -23.11 -10.17 -7.33
N TYR A 379 -22.28 -9.23 -6.85
CA TYR A 379 -20.96 -8.93 -7.42
C TYR A 379 -19.97 -10.11 -7.31
N MET A 380 -20.04 -10.93 -6.26
CA MET A 380 -19.18 -12.12 -6.14
C MET A 380 -19.50 -13.20 -7.19
N GLU A 381 -20.75 -13.26 -7.65
CA GLU A 381 -21.21 -14.20 -8.68
C GLU A 381 -21.17 -13.62 -10.10
N ASP A 382 -20.97 -12.31 -10.22
CA ASP A 382 -20.87 -11.58 -11.49
C ASP A 382 -19.61 -11.96 -12.28
N ASP A 383 -19.70 -11.90 -13.60
CA ASP A 383 -18.60 -12.10 -14.53
C ASP A 383 -17.85 -10.79 -14.84
N HIS A 384 -18.49 -9.63 -14.66
CA HIS A 384 -17.89 -8.32 -14.96
C HIS A 384 -16.95 -7.79 -13.87
N GLU A 385 -16.01 -6.93 -14.26
CA GLU A 385 -15.10 -6.24 -13.33
C GLU A 385 -15.82 -5.25 -12.40
N ARG A 386 -15.22 -4.93 -11.24
CA ARG A 386 -15.81 -4.01 -10.25
C ARG A 386 -16.14 -2.64 -10.85
N ALA A 387 -15.30 -2.14 -11.76
CA ALA A 387 -15.48 -0.81 -12.36
C ALA A 387 -16.80 -0.66 -13.14
N VAL A 388 -17.42 -1.77 -13.54
CA VAL A 388 -18.70 -1.81 -14.26
C VAL A 388 -19.83 -2.32 -13.35
N SER A 389 -19.58 -2.51 -12.05
CA SER A 389 -20.59 -2.90 -11.08
C SER A 389 -21.02 -1.69 -10.25
N VAL A 390 -22.30 -1.67 -9.88
CA VAL A 390 -22.86 -0.69 -8.94
C VAL A 390 -22.10 -0.67 -7.60
N ALA A 391 -21.45 -1.78 -7.22
CA ALA A 391 -20.61 -1.87 -6.04
C ALA A 391 -19.44 -0.85 -6.05
N ALA A 392 -18.99 -0.39 -7.23
CA ALA A 392 -17.97 0.65 -7.33
C ALA A 392 -18.45 2.02 -6.82
N LEU A 393 -19.76 2.28 -6.75
CA LEU A 393 -20.29 3.55 -6.23
C LEU A 393 -20.05 3.73 -4.72
N SER A 394 -19.64 2.69 -4.00
CA SER A 394 -19.20 2.77 -2.59
C SER A 394 -18.17 3.87 -2.36
N VAL A 395 -17.22 4.08 -3.29
CA VAL A 395 -16.21 5.14 -3.18
C VAL A 395 -16.81 6.55 -3.23
N GLN A 396 -17.99 6.73 -3.82
CA GLN A 396 -18.66 8.04 -3.89
C GLN A 396 -19.52 8.35 -2.65
N LEU A 397 -19.72 7.35 -1.78
CA LEU A 397 -20.58 7.42 -0.61
C LEU A 397 -19.78 7.29 0.68
N PHE A 398 -18.87 6.32 0.76
CA PHE A 398 -18.16 5.94 1.97
C PHE A 398 -16.94 6.80 2.25
N THR A 399 -16.43 7.54 1.26
CA THR A 399 -15.34 8.50 1.48
C THR A 399 -15.85 9.83 2.03
N VAL A 400 -17.11 10.19 1.75
CA VAL A 400 -17.75 11.42 2.21
C VAL A 400 -17.86 11.39 3.75
N PRO A 401 -17.10 12.22 4.49
CA PRO A 401 -16.99 12.17 5.95
C PRO A 401 -18.33 12.18 6.68
N THR A 402 -19.24 13.10 6.33
CA THR A 402 -20.56 13.23 6.97
C THR A 402 -21.43 12.00 6.72
N LEU A 403 -21.44 11.48 5.48
CA LEU A 403 -22.23 10.29 5.13
C LEU A 403 -21.66 9.03 5.78
N ALA A 404 -20.35 8.84 5.76
CA ALA A 404 -19.70 7.67 6.37
C ALA A 404 -20.05 7.57 7.87
N ARG A 405 -19.94 8.67 8.63
CA ARG A 405 -20.31 8.71 10.06
C ARG A 405 -21.80 8.44 10.29
N MET A 406 -22.66 9.02 9.45
CA MET A 406 -24.10 8.78 9.51
C MET A 406 -24.45 7.32 9.23
N LEU A 407 -23.84 6.70 8.22
CA LEU A 407 -24.06 5.28 7.89
C LEU A 407 -23.49 4.32 8.94
N ILE A 408 -22.40 4.66 9.62
CA ILE A 408 -21.91 3.89 10.79
C ILE A 408 -22.97 3.93 11.89
N THR A 409 -23.50 5.11 12.18
CA THR A 409 -24.38 5.35 13.33
C THR A 409 -25.80 4.80 13.10
N GLU A 410 -26.41 5.16 11.97
CA GLU A 410 -27.81 4.88 11.64
C GLU A 410 -28.00 3.50 10.98
N GLU A 411 -27.04 3.04 10.17
CA GLU A 411 -27.17 1.82 9.34
C GLU A 411 -26.15 0.71 9.70
N ASN A 412 -25.34 0.92 10.75
CA ASN A 412 -24.33 -0.04 11.23
C ASN A 412 -23.39 -0.54 10.13
N LEU A 413 -23.03 0.36 9.19
CA LEU A 413 -22.35 0.02 7.95
C LEU A 413 -21.05 -0.75 8.17
N MET A 414 -20.23 -0.34 9.14
CA MET A 414 -18.93 -0.98 9.43
C MET A 414 -19.09 -2.47 9.77
N THR A 415 -20.01 -2.79 10.69
CA THR A 415 -20.37 -4.16 11.05
C THR A 415 -20.88 -4.95 9.86
N THR A 416 -21.73 -4.32 9.03
CA THR A 416 -22.31 -4.94 7.83
C THR A 416 -21.22 -5.31 6.81
N ILE A 417 -20.25 -4.43 6.55
CA ILE A 417 -19.14 -4.70 5.63
C ILE A 417 -18.29 -5.86 6.17
N ILE A 418 -17.89 -5.82 7.44
CA ILE A 418 -17.02 -6.84 8.05
C ILE A 418 -17.71 -8.21 8.07
N LYS A 419 -18.98 -8.30 8.49
CA LYS A 419 -19.73 -9.56 8.49
C LYS A 419 -19.94 -10.10 7.08
N THR A 420 -20.24 -9.22 6.10
CA THR A 420 -20.34 -9.62 4.69
C THR A 420 -19.02 -10.18 4.18
N PHE A 421 -17.89 -9.59 4.55
CA PHE A 421 -16.57 -10.12 4.22
C PHE A 421 -16.34 -11.51 4.83
N MET A 422 -16.62 -11.67 6.13
CA MET A 422 -16.49 -12.94 6.83
C MET A 422 -17.40 -14.04 6.26
N ASP A 423 -18.61 -13.69 5.79
CA ASP A 423 -19.57 -14.63 5.19
C ASP A 423 -19.07 -15.24 3.87
N HIS A 424 -18.18 -14.55 3.15
CA HIS A 424 -17.61 -15.04 1.89
C HIS A 424 -16.38 -15.91 2.10
N LEU A 425 -15.65 -15.70 3.20
CA LEU A 425 -14.60 -16.59 3.65
C LEU A 425 -15.24 -17.62 4.60
N ARG A 426 -15.82 -18.73 4.11
CA ARG A 426 -16.57 -19.68 4.99
C ARG A 426 -15.76 -20.83 5.57
N HIS A 427 -14.66 -21.21 4.94
CA HIS A 427 -13.88 -22.36 5.38
C HIS A 427 -13.16 -22.02 6.70
N ARG A 428 -13.43 -22.85 7.71
CA ARG A 428 -12.86 -22.74 9.07
C ARG A 428 -12.27 -24.07 9.49
N ASP A 429 -11.18 -24.03 10.24
CA ASP A 429 -10.68 -25.20 10.96
C ASP A 429 -11.48 -25.47 12.25
N ILE A 430 -11.10 -26.51 12.98
CA ILE A 430 -11.76 -26.94 14.24
C ILE A 430 -11.70 -25.83 15.32
N GLN A 431 -10.72 -24.93 15.25
CA GLN A 431 -10.53 -23.82 16.18
C GLN A 431 -11.20 -22.53 15.69
N GLY A 432 -11.94 -22.57 14.57
CA GLY A 432 -12.62 -21.41 14.01
C GLY A 432 -11.68 -20.44 13.26
N ARG A 433 -10.50 -20.89 12.83
CA ARG A 433 -9.55 -20.09 12.05
C ARG A 433 -9.77 -20.26 10.55
N PHE A 434 -9.44 -19.25 9.74
CA PHE A 434 -9.51 -19.35 8.29
C PHE A 434 -8.61 -20.46 7.75
N GLN A 435 -9.15 -21.24 6.83
CA GLN A 435 -8.41 -22.27 6.10
C GLN A 435 -8.51 -21.99 4.59
N PHE A 436 -7.37 -21.82 3.95
CA PHE A 436 -7.28 -21.65 2.50
C PHE A 436 -6.87 -22.99 1.88
N GLU A 437 -7.69 -23.48 0.95
CA GLU A 437 -7.35 -24.66 0.15
C GLU A 437 -6.47 -24.26 -1.03
N ARG A 438 -5.81 -25.25 -1.65
CA ARG A 438 -4.95 -25.02 -2.84
C ARG A 438 -5.68 -24.21 -3.91
N TYR A 439 -5.08 -23.08 -4.23
CA TYR A 439 -5.58 -22.07 -5.15
C TYR A 439 -5.85 -22.62 -6.56
N THR A 440 -7.11 -22.97 -6.84
CA THR A 440 -7.58 -23.03 -8.23
C THR A 440 -7.73 -21.62 -8.79
N ALA A 441 -7.62 -21.44 -10.11
CA ALA A 441 -7.82 -20.14 -10.75
C ALA A 441 -9.18 -19.50 -10.39
N LEU A 442 -10.21 -20.33 -10.18
CA LEU A 442 -11.55 -19.90 -9.76
C LEU A 442 -11.56 -19.37 -8.32
N GLN A 443 -10.90 -20.05 -7.37
CA GLN A 443 -10.78 -19.57 -5.99
C GLN A 443 -9.97 -18.27 -5.92
N ALA A 444 -8.90 -18.15 -6.71
CA ALA A 444 -8.11 -16.93 -6.83
C ALA A 444 -8.94 -15.75 -7.31
N PHE A 445 -9.76 -15.96 -8.35
CA PHE A 445 -10.68 -14.96 -8.88
C PHE A 445 -11.71 -14.52 -7.85
N LYS A 446 -12.36 -15.46 -7.15
CA LYS A 446 -13.31 -15.15 -6.08
C LYS A 446 -12.66 -14.38 -4.93
N PHE A 447 -11.47 -14.78 -4.50
CA PHE A 447 -10.76 -14.09 -3.44
C PHE A 447 -10.39 -12.65 -3.84
N ARG A 448 -9.96 -12.40 -5.09
CA ARG A 448 -9.74 -11.04 -5.61
C ARG A 448 -11.00 -10.17 -5.53
N ARG A 449 -12.18 -10.72 -5.79
CA ARG A 449 -13.45 -10.00 -5.63
C ARG A 449 -13.76 -9.69 -4.17
N VAL A 450 -13.59 -10.67 -3.27
CA VAL A 450 -13.82 -10.51 -1.82
C VAL A 450 -12.92 -9.43 -1.21
N GLN A 451 -11.71 -9.23 -1.74
CA GLN A 451 -10.81 -8.13 -1.30
C GLN A 451 -11.40 -6.73 -1.47
N SER A 452 -12.38 -6.54 -2.37
CA SER A 452 -13.02 -5.23 -2.55
C SER A 452 -13.79 -4.76 -1.32
N LEU A 453 -14.26 -5.67 -0.46
CA LEU A 453 -14.93 -5.33 0.80
C LEU A 453 -13.96 -4.72 1.81
N ILE A 454 -12.69 -5.14 1.80
CA ILE A 454 -11.63 -4.53 2.63
C ILE A 454 -11.38 -3.09 2.17
N LEU A 455 -11.46 -2.84 0.86
CA LEU A 455 -11.34 -1.50 0.29
C LEU A 455 -12.53 -0.61 0.68
N ASP A 456 -13.75 -1.15 0.69
CA ASP A 456 -14.94 -0.43 1.14
C ASP A 456 -14.84 -0.06 2.63
N LEU A 457 -14.35 -0.98 3.47
CA LEU A 457 -14.07 -0.70 4.88
C LEU A 457 -12.99 0.38 5.04
N LYS A 458 -11.96 0.38 4.20
CA LYS A 458 -10.96 1.45 4.15
C LYS A 458 -11.63 2.80 3.86
N TYR A 459 -12.54 2.88 2.88
CA TYR A 459 -13.24 4.14 2.58
C TYR A 459 -13.99 4.67 3.79
N VAL A 460 -14.74 3.80 4.49
CA VAL A 460 -15.48 4.20 5.71
C VAL A 460 -14.55 4.77 6.79
N LEU A 461 -13.36 4.21 6.95
CA LEU A 461 -12.42 4.60 8.02
C LEU A 461 -11.48 5.77 7.62
N ILE A 462 -11.43 6.18 6.36
CA ILE A 462 -10.47 7.20 5.90
C ILE A 462 -10.71 8.55 6.54
N SER A 463 -11.98 8.84 6.81
CA SER A 463 -12.47 10.11 7.32
C SER A 463 -12.64 10.07 8.84
N LYS A 464 -11.51 10.27 9.54
CA LYS A 464 -11.44 10.32 11.01
C LYS A 464 -12.48 11.29 11.61
N PRO A 465 -13.18 10.93 12.70
CA PRO A 465 -14.16 11.82 13.33
C PRO A 465 -13.44 12.98 14.02
N THR A 466 -13.92 14.20 13.79
CA THR A 466 -13.49 15.40 14.52
C THR A 466 -14.18 15.52 15.88
N GLU A 467 -15.38 14.96 16.01
CA GLU A 467 -16.20 14.97 17.21
C GLU A 467 -16.81 13.58 17.46
N TRP A 468 -16.97 13.22 18.73
CA TRP A 468 -17.50 11.92 19.16
C TRP A 468 -18.81 12.06 19.94
N SER A 469 -19.91 11.55 19.37
CA SER A 469 -21.18 11.32 20.07
C SER A 469 -21.21 9.94 20.74
N ASP A 470 -22.08 9.75 21.74
CA ASP A 470 -22.20 8.45 22.42
C ASP A 470 -22.70 7.34 21.48
N ASP A 471 -23.61 7.67 20.55
CA ASP A 471 -24.05 6.74 19.51
C ASP A 471 -22.91 6.32 18.58
N LEU A 472 -22.07 7.27 18.16
CA LEU A 472 -20.90 6.98 17.32
C LEU A 472 -19.88 6.12 18.06
N ARG A 473 -19.59 6.42 19.35
CA ARG A 473 -18.73 5.57 20.19
C ARG A 473 -19.27 4.15 20.25
N HIS A 474 -20.55 3.99 20.54
CA HIS A 474 -21.20 2.68 20.65
C HIS A 474 -21.14 1.90 19.32
N LYS A 475 -21.52 2.53 18.21
CA LYS A 475 -21.56 1.88 16.88
C LYS A 475 -20.18 1.59 16.32
N PHE A 476 -19.20 2.45 16.58
CA PHE A 476 -17.80 2.17 16.27
C PHE A 476 -17.30 0.95 17.06
N LEU A 477 -17.53 0.91 18.38
CA LEU A 477 -17.11 -0.23 19.21
C LEU A 477 -17.82 -1.54 18.81
N GLU A 478 -19.09 -1.47 18.38
CA GLU A 478 -19.82 -2.63 17.85
C GLU A 478 -19.15 -3.18 16.56
N GLY A 479 -18.79 -2.29 15.63
CA GLY A 479 -18.05 -2.72 14.44
C GLY A 479 -16.61 -3.14 14.75
N PHE A 480 -16.00 -2.58 15.79
CA PHE A 480 -14.68 -3.00 16.28
C PHE A 480 -14.73 -4.42 16.86
N ASP A 481 -15.81 -4.80 17.56
CA ASP A 481 -16.04 -6.19 17.98
C ASP A 481 -16.14 -7.12 16.77
N ALA A 482 -16.87 -6.73 15.71
CA ALA A 482 -16.91 -7.51 14.47
C ALA A 482 -15.52 -7.62 13.81
N PHE A 483 -14.72 -6.56 13.87
CA PHE A 483 -13.34 -6.57 13.39
C PHE A 483 -12.44 -7.50 14.20
N LEU A 484 -12.60 -7.51 15.53
CA LEU A 484 -11.88 -8.45 16.40
C LEU A 484 -12.25 -9.90 16.11
N GLU A 485 -13.52 -10.20 15.83
CA GLU A 485 -13.93 -11.56 15.41
C GLU A 485 -13.31 -11.96 14.06
N LEU A 486 -13.17 -11.01 13.12
CA LEU A 486 -12.41 -11.25 11.90
C LEU A 486 -10.93 -11.57 12.20
N LEU A 487 -10.27 -10.76 13.04
CA LEU A 487 -8.87 -10.98 13.39
C LEU A 487 -8.66 -12.26 14.22
N LYS A 488 -9.64 -12.63 15.06
CA LYS A 488 -9.65 -13.89 15.82
C LYS A 488 -9.64 -15.10 14.89
N CYS A 489 -10.39 -15.07 13.79
CA CYS A 489 -10.31 -16.10 12.76
C CYS A 489 -8.93 -16.14 12.04
N MET A 490 -8.13 -15.08 12.12
CA MET A 490 -6.77 -15.05 11.56
C MET A 490 -5.69 -15.38 12.60
N GLN A 491 -5.97 -15.24 13.90
CA GLN A 491 -5.00 -15.47 14.97
C GLN A 491 -4.56 -16.93 14.98
N GLY A 492 -3.29 -17.15 14.65
CA GLY A 492 -2.69 -18.47 14.58
C GLY A 492 -3.13 -19.30 13.37
N MET A 493 -3.71 -18.69 12.32
CA MET A 493 -4.08 -19.41 11.09
C MET A 493 -2.84 -19.86 10.30
N ASP A 494 -3.01 -20.78 9.36
CA ASP A 494 -1.92 -21.36 8.55
C ASP A 494 -0.69 -21.82 9.37
N PRO A 495 -0.88 -22.70 10.38
CA PRO A 495 0.22 -23.15 11.22
C PRO A 495 1.16 -24.10 10.47
N ILE A 496 2.46 -23.89 10.63
CA ILE A 496 3.52 -24.72 10.09
C ILE A 496 4.13 -25.65 11.14
N THR A 497 4.60 -26.82 10.70
CA THR A 497 5.30 -27.80 11.53
C THR A 497 6.61 -28.20 10.87
N ARG A 498 7.67 -28.36 11.66
CA ARG A 498 9.00 -28.68 11.17
C ARG A 498 9.06 -30.07 10.53
N GLN A 499 9.65 -30.17 9.34
CA GLN A 499 9.82 -31.46 8.66
C GLN A 499 11.14 -32.13 9.05
N VAL A 500 11.06 -33.27 9.76
CA VAL A 500 12.20 -34.05 10.25
C VAL A 500 12.30 -35.38 9.48
N GLY A 501 12.64 -35.33 8.19
CA GLY A 501 12.74 -36.54 7.37
C GLY A 501 13.07 -36.24 5.91
N GLN A 502 12.22 -36.70 4.99
CA GLN A 502 12.29 -36.32 3.58
C GLN A 502 11.90 -34.84 3.40
N HIS A 503 12.39 -34.24 2.33
CA HIS A 503 11.97 -32.89 1.92
C HIS A 503 10.50 -32.93 1.52
N ILE A 504 9.76 -31.84 1.75
CA ILE A 504 8.37 -31.76 1.33
C ILE A 504 8.27 -31.84 -0.20
N GLU A 505 7.53 -32.81 -0.73
CA GLU A 505 7.44 -33.01 -2.19
C GLU A 505 6.61 -31.93 -2.89
N MET A 506 5.64 -31.34 -2.18
CA MET A 506 4.80 -30.27 -2.70
C MET A 506 4.68 -29.13 -1.70
N GLU A 507 4.96 -27.90 -2.15
CA GLU A 507 4.88 -26.74 -1.28
C GLU A 507 3.43 -26.44 -0.85
N PRO A 508 3.20 -26.02 0.42
CA PRO A 508 1.91 -25.54 0.88
C PRO A 508 1.60 -24.17 0.28
N GLU A 509 0.33 -23.94 -0.01
CA GLU A 509 -0.20 -22.63 -0.41
C GLU A 509 -0.14 -21.68 0.78
N TRP A 510 0.42 -20.49 0.59
CA TRP A 510 0.63 -19.49 1.65
C TRP A 510 0.24 -18.07 1.21
N GLU A 511 -0.01 -17.87 -0.09
CA GLU A 511 -0.19 -16.55 -0.69
C GLU A 511 -1.53 -15.93 -0.29
N ALA A 512 -2.59 -16.73 -0.15
CA ALA A 512 -3.93 -16.27 0.21
C ALA A 512 -3.96 -15.67 1.62
N ALA A 513 -3.43 -16.41 2.60
CA ALA A 513 -3.33 -15.99 4.00
C ALA A 513 -2.47 -14.72 4.12
N PHE A 514 -1.33 -14.67 3.43
CA PHE A 514 -0.46 -13.50 3.43
C PHE A 514 -1.09 -12.30 2.71
N THR A 515 -1.79 -12.52 1.59
CA THR A 515 -2.51 -11.47 0.86
C THR A 515 -3.63 -10.89 1.72
N LEU A 516 -4.36 -11.72 2.47
CA LEU A 516 -5.37 -11.24 3.42
C LEU A 516 -4.74 -10.32 4.48
N GLN A 517 -3.67 -10.78 5.13
CA GLN A 517 -2.91 -9.99 6.11
C GLN A 517 -2.49 -8.64 5.52
N MET A 518 -1.89 -8.66 4.32
CA MET A 518 -1.40 -7.47 3.63
C MET A 518 -2.49 -6.45 3.31
N LYS A 519 -3.67 -6.91 2.91
CA LYS A 519 -4.80 -6.01 2.63
C LYS A 519 -5.38 -5.39 3.90
N LEU A 520 -5.31 -6.10 5.03
CA LEU A 520 -5.81 -5.62 6.32
C LEU A 520 -4.84 -4.70 7.07
N THR A 521 -3.54 -4.72 6.77
CA THR A 521 -2.51 -3.85 7.37
C THR A 521 -2.96 -2.38 7.51
N LEU A 522 -3.47 -1.78 6.42
CA LEU A 522 -3.93 -0.38 6.46
C LEU A 522 -5.18 -0.21 7.34
N VAL A 523 -6.14 -1.13 7.24
CA VAL A 523 -7.36 -1.09 8.06
C VAL A 523 -7.04 -1.21 9.55
N ILE A 524 -6.07 -2.06 9.92
CA ILE A 524 -5.59 -2.19 11.31
C ILE A 524 -5.04 -0.84 11.81
N SER A 525 -4.19 -0.18 11.02
CA SER A 525 -3.66 1.14 11.37
C SER A 525 -4.76 2.19 11.50
N MET A 526 -5.75 2.18 10.60
CA MET A 526 -6.87 3.13 10.63
C MET A 526 -7.78 2.89 11.84
N MET A 527 -8.04 1.63 12.21
CA MET A 527 -8.78 1.30 13.44
C MET A 527 -8.04 1.80 14.69
N GLN A 528 -6.72 1.61 14.74
CA GLN A 528 -5.86 2.13 15.82
C GLN A 528 -5.94 3.67 15.90
N ASP A 529 -5.84 4.34 14.77
CA ASP A 529 -5.95 5.80 14.69
C ASP A 529 -7.31 6.31 15.16
N TRP A 530 -8.41 5.65 14.78
CA TRP A 530 -9.74 6.00 15.27
C TRP A 530 -9.86 5.82 16.78
N CYS A 531 -9.34 4.71 17.32
CA CYS A 531 -9.30 4.49 18.76
C CYS A 531 -8.54 5.61 19.48
N ALA A 532 -7.42 6.07 18.91
CA ALA A 532 -6.58 7.11 19.52
C ALA A 532 -7.24 8.50 19.63
N LEU A 533 -8.33 8.76 18.90
CA LEU A 533 -9.00 10.07 18.90
C LEU A 533 -9.93 10.29 20.10
N ASP A 534 -10.32 9.23 20.82
CA ASP A 534 -11.15 9.32 22.02
C ASP A 534 -10.66 8.34 23.08
N GLU A 535 -10.31 8.85 24.25
CA GLU A 535 -9.70 8.07 25.33
C GLU A 535 -10.61 6.94 25.84
N LYS A 536 -11.94 7.16 25.88
CA LYS A 536 -12.88 6.12 26.32
C LYS A 536 -12.95 4.99 25.31
N VAL A 537 -12.99 5.32 24.02
CA VAL A 537 -12.95 4.34 22.92
C VAL A 537 -11.64 3.56 22.96
N LEU A 538 -10.50 4.21 23.15
CA LEU A 538 -9.19 3.54 23.22
C LEU A 538 -9.12 2.51 24.35
N ILE A 539 -9.54 2.89 25.56
CA ILE A 539 -9.52 2.00 26.73
C ILE A 539 -10.45 0.81 26.51
N GLU A 540 -11.66 1.03 25.99
CA GLU A 540 -12.63 -0.03 25.75
C GLU A 540 -12.19 -0.97 24.62
N ALA A 541 -11.65 -0.42 23.53
CA ALA A 541 -11.06 -1.20 22.43
C ALA A 541 -9.89 -2.07 22.94
N TYR A 542 -9.04 -1.55 23.83
CA TYR A 542 -7.96 -2.31 24.44
C TYR A 542 -8.48 -3.48 25.28
N LYS A 543 -9.49 -3.26 26.14
CA LYS A 543 -10.12 -4.33 26.95
C LYS A 543 -10.75 -5.43 26.09
N LYS A 544 -11.49 -5.03 25.05
CA LYS A 544 -12.11 -5.96 24.09
C LYS A 544 -11.06 -6.78 23.35
N CYS A 545 -10.00 -6.13 22.86
CA CYS A 545 -8.91 -6.80 22.16
C CYS A 545 -8.17 -7.79 23.09
N LEU A 546 -7.89 -7.40 24.34
CA LEU A 546 -7.31 -8.27 25.34
C LEU A 546 -8.19 -9.51 25.62
N THR A 547 -9.50 -9.30 25.79
CA THR A 547 -10.46 -10.38 26.03
C THR A 547 -10.43 -11.40 24.89
N VAL A 548 -10.47 -10.92 23.63
CA VAL A 548 -10.39 -11.79 22.44
C VAL A 548 -9.04 -12.50 22.36
N LEU A 549 -7.93 -11.81 22.68
CA LEU A 549 -6.62 -12.43 22.73
C LEU A 549 -6.58 -13.56 23.75
N MET A 550 -7.09 -13.36 24.96
CA MET A 550 -7.14 -14.42 25.99
C MET A 550 -8.00 -15.61 25.56
N GLN A 551 -9.11 -15.39 24.84
CA GLN A 551 -9.91 -16.46 24.24
C GLN A 551 -9.11 -17.26 23.21
N CYS A 552 -8.23 -16.63 22.41
CA CYS A 552 -7.35 -17.34 21.49
C CYS A 552 -6.32 -18.24 22.19
N HIS A 553 -6.03 -18.01 23.47
CA HIS A 553 -5.08 -18.80 24.25
C HIS A 553 -5.73 -19.98 24.98
N SER A 554 -7.06 -20.09 25.03
CA SER A 554 -7.77 -21.10 25.84
C SER A 554 -7.56 -22.54 25.37
N GLY A 555 -6.88 -22.77 24.25
CA GLY A 555 -6.50 -24.11 23.75
C GLY A 555 -5.09 -24.58 24.13
N PHE A 556 -4.26 -23.77 24.82
CA PHE A 556 -2.91 -24.19 25.20
C PHE A 556 -2.87 -25.24 26.32
N THR A 557 -3.97 -25.37 27.05
CA THR A 557 -4.05 -26.18 28.27
C THR A 557 -4.84 -27.48 28.07
N ASP A 558 -5.01 -27.96 26.84
CA ASP A 558 -5.63 -29.26 26.55
C ASP A 558 -4.69 -30.41 27.00
N GLY A 559 -4.53 -30.57 28.32
CA GLY A 559 -3.96 -31.72 29.01
C GLY A 559 -2.49 -31.64 29.45
N GLU A 560 -1.68 -30.70 28.95
CA GLU A 560 -0.26 -30.61 29.33
C GLU A 560 -0.04 -29.81 30.62
N GLN A 561 0.71 -30.40 31.56
CA GLN A 561 1.08 -29.74 32.81
C GLN A 561 2.13 -28.64 32.52
N PRO A 562 1.98 -27.44 33.11
CA PRO A 562 3.00 -26.40 33.04
C PRO A 562 4.37 -26.91 33.53
N ILE A 563 5.44 -26.30 33.02
CA ILE A 563 6.79 -26.59 33.46
C ILE A 563 7.30 -25.49 34.39
N VAL A 564 8.04 -25.88 35.43
CA VAL A 564 8.72 -24.96 36.34
C VAL A 564 10.18 -24.82 35.90
N LEU A 565 10.58 -23.60 35.61
CA LEU A 565 11.96 -23.23 35.34
C LEU A 565 12.58 -22.66 36.63
N SER A 566 13.86 -22.94 36.88
CA SER A 566 14.61 -22.46 38.05
C SER A 566 16.06 -22.14 37.69
N MET A 567 16.45 -20.87 37.78
CA MET A 567 17.78 -20.39 37.40
C MET A 567 18.15 -19.15 38.23
N CYS A 568 19.42 -19.04 38.67
CA CYS A 568 19.91 -17.91 39.45
C CYS A 568 19.08 -17.56 40.71
N GLY A 569 18.45 -18.57 41.35
CA GLY A 569 17.59 -18.37 42.52
C GLY A 569 16.16 -17.92 42.21
N HIS A 570 15.82 -17.71 40.94
CA HIS A 570 14.48 -17.35 40.47
C HIS A 570 13.74 -18.60 39.96
N SER A 571 12.41 -18.61 40.09
CA SER A 571 11.58 -19.70 39.57
C SER A 571 10.28 -19.19 38.95
N VAL A 572 9.95 -19.71 37.77
CA VAL A 572 8.74 -19.33 37.02
C VAL A 572 8.06 -20.55 36.42
N GLU A 573 6.73 -20.57 36.50
CA GLU A 573 5.89 -21.54 35.81
C GLU A 573 5.56 -21.02 34.40
N THR A 574 5.72 -21.87 33.38
CA THR A 574 5.43 -21.51 31.99
C THR A 574 4.84 -22.68 31.22
N ILE A 575 4.22 -22.37 30.08
CA ILE A 575 3.67 -23.38 29.18
C ILE A 575 4.81 -24.25 28.66
N ARG A 576 4.59 -25.57 28.60
CA ARG A 576 5.45 -26.49 27.88
C ARG A 576 5.19 -26.30 26.39
N TYR A 577 6.15 -25.71 25.67
CA TYR A 577 6.02 -25.52 24.23
C TYR A 577 7.38 -25.57 23.54
N CYS A 578 7.52 -26.45 22.55
CA CYS A 578 8.75 -26.67 21.80
C CYS A 578 8.59 -26.23 20.34
N VAL A 579 9.18 -25.08 19.99
CA VAL A 579 9.03 -24.47 18.65
C VAL A 579 9.55 -25.39 17.55
N SER A 580 10.60 -26.19 17.81
CA SER A 580 11.13 -27.13 16.82
C SER A 580 10.24 -28.36 16.56
N GLN A 581 9.22 -28.59 17.38
CA GLN A 581 8.37 -29.79 17.33
C GLN A 581 6.89 -29.47 17.07
N GLU A 582 6.42 -28.32 17.53
CA GLU A 582 5.00 -27.96 17.53
C GLU A 582 4.62 -26.98 16.41
N LYS A 583 3.31 -26.66 16.33
CA LYS A 583 2.68 -25.87 15.27
C LYS A 583 2.83 -24.36 15.49
N VAL A 584 3.63 -23.69 14.68
CA VAL A 584 3.84 -22.23 14.80
C VAL A 584 3.12 -21.51 13.68
N SER A 585 2.57 -20.32 13.93
CA SER A 585 2.00 -19.47 12.90
C SER A 585 2.64 -18.09 12.96
N ILE A 586 2.83 -17.49 11.78
CA ILE A 586 3.29 -16.10 11.63
C ILE A 586 2.13 -15.08 11.58
N HIS A 587 0.87 -15.55 11.59
CA HIS A 587 -0.32 -14.72 11.49
C HIS A 587 -0.89 -14.43 12.88
N LEU A 588 -0.48 -13.31 13.49
CA LEU A 588 -0.84 -12.94 14.87
C LEU A 588 -1.56 -11.57 14.98
N PRO A 589 -2.59 -11.29 14.16
CA PRO A 589 -3.12 -9.93 14.06
C PRO A 589 -3.81 -9.41 15.34
N VAL A 590 -4.39 -10.26 16.19
CA VAL A 590 -4.99 -9.82 17.47
C VAL A 590 -3.89 -9.38 18.43
N SER A 591 -2.83 -10.17 18.57
CA SER A 591 -1.64 -9.80 19.38
C SER A 591 -1.04 -8.47 18.92
N ARG A 592 -0.93 -8.28 17.61
CA ARG A 592 -0.30 -7.10 17.00
C ARG A 592 -1.19 -5.86 17.08
N LEU A 593 -2.50 -6.02 16.97
CA LEU A 593 -3.47 -4.94 17.25
C LEU A 593 -3.36 -4.50 18.70
N LEU A 594 -3.33 -5.44 19.65
CA LEU A 594 -3.16 -5.11 21.07
C LEU A 594 -1.85 -4.37 21.35
N ALA A 595 -0.75 -4.78 20.72
CA ALA A 595 0.54 -4.09 20.81
C ALA A 595 0.43 -2.63 20.31
N GLY A 596 -0.25 -2.40 19.18
CA GLY A 596 -0.51 -1.06 18.67
C GLY A 596 -1.35 -0.21 19.62
N LEU A 597 -2.44 -0.77 20.15
CA LEU A 597 -3.30 -0.08 21.13
C LEU A 597 -2.54 0.22 22.43
N HIS A 598 -1.64 -0.67 22.88
CA HIS A 598 -0.82 -0.45 24.07
C HIS A 598 0.11 0.76 23.90
N VAL A 599 0.77 0.88 22.74
CA VAL A 599 1.62 2.03 22.41
C VAL A 599 0.81 3.32 22.36
N LEU A 600 -0.42 3.28 21.85
CA LEU A 600 -1.32 4.44 21.86
C LEU A 600 -1.77 4.81 23.28
N LEU A 601 -2.11 3.83 24.11
CA LEU A 601 -2.44 4.06 25.53
C LEU A 601 -1.29 4.74 26.27
N SER A 602 -0.04 4.33 26.00
CA SER A 602 1.16 4.93 26.57
C SER A 602 1.32 6.43 26.25
N LYS A 603 0.66 6.94 25.20
CA LYS A 603 0.65 8.38 24.84
C LYS A 603 -0.43 9.19 25.57
N THR A 604 -1.41 8.53 26.18
CA THR A 604 -2.51 9.21 26.87
C THR A 604 -2.05 9.80 28.20
N GLU A 605 -2.69 10.87 28.67
CA GLU A 605 -2.36 11.45 29.97
C GLU A 605 -2.61 10.48 31.13
N VAL A 606 -3.60 9.57 30.99
CA VAL A 606 -3.93 8.55 31.98
C VAL A 606 -2.74 7.64 32.26
N ALA A 607 -1.98 7.24 31.24
CA ALA A 607 -0.80 6.39 31.43
C ALA A 607 0.30 7.04 32.30
N TYR A 608 0.38 8.38 32.31
CA TYR A 608 1.37 9.12 33.12
C TYR A 608 0.85 9.47 34.50
N LYS A 609 -0.41 9.88 34.61
CA LYS A 609 -0.97 10.47 35.84
C LYS A 609 -1.72 9.47 36.71
N PHE A 610 -2.41 8.49 36.09
CA PHE A 610 -3.32 7.56 36.77
C PHE A 610 -3.27 6.15 36.14
N PRO A 611 -2.10 5.49 36.08
CA PRO A 611 -1.95 4.17 35.45
C PRO A 611 -2.86 3.09 36.05
N GLU A 612 -3.30 3.24 37.30
CA GLU A 612 -4.27 2.37 37.97
C GLU A 612 -5.67 2.34 37.33
N LEU A 613 -6.02 3.34 36.51
CA LEU A 613 -7.29 3.38 35.78
C LEU A 613 -7.25 2.56 34.47
N LEU A 614 -6.05 2.15 34.04
CA LEU A 614 -5.87 1.29 32.87
C LEU A 614 -6.17 -0.16 33.26
N PRO A 615 -6.68 -0.98 32.33
CA PRO A 615 -7.00 -2.41 32.56
C PRO A 615 -5.74 -3.30 32.64
N LEU A 616 -4.65 -2.81 33.23
CA LEU A 616 -3.37 -3.53 33.28
C LEU A 616 -3.43 -4.74 34.22
N SER A 617 -4.30 -4.72 35.24
CA SER A 617 -4.48 -5.83 36.17
C SER A 617 -5.11 -7.08 35.53
N GLU A 618 -5.77 -6.93 34.39
CA GLU A 618 -6.39 -8.04 33.64
C GLU A 618 -5.38 -8.77 32.74
N LEU A 619 -4.15 -8.24 32.61
CA LEU A 619 -3.14 -8.79 31.74
C LEU A 619 -2.46 -10.01 32.37
N SER A 620 -2.21 -11.02 31.55
CA SER A 620 -1.32 -12.14 31.87
C SER A 620 -0.05 -12.01 31.03
N PRO A 621 1.02 -11.39 31.57
CA PRO A 621 2.22 -11.09 30.81
C PRO A 621 2.84 -12.32 30.08
N PRO A 622 2.89 -13.53 30.67
CA PRO A 622 3.34 -14.72 29.95
C PRO A 622 2.49 -15.07 28.72
N MET A 623 1.17 -14.84 28.76
CA MET A 623 0.30 -15.08 27.60
C MET A 623 0.51 -14.02 26.51
N LEU A 624 0.80 -12.77 26.89
CA LEU A 624 1.05 -11.69 25.93
C LEU A 624 2.28 -11.97 25.04
N ILE A 625 3.34 -12.52 25.63
CA ILE A 625 4.60 -12.78 24.92
C ILE A 625 4.60 -14.10 24.14
N GLU A 626 3.71 -15.03 24.47
CA GLU A 626 3.81 -16.43 24.04
C GLU A 626 3.82 -16.59 22.52
N HIS A 627 2.81 -16.03 21.84
CA HIS A 627 2.71 -16.11 20.38
C HIS A 627 3.82 -15.35 19.65
N PRO A 628 4.09 -14.05 19.94
CA PRO A 628 5.20 -13.31 19.33
C PRO A 628 6.56 -13.99 19.52
N LEU A 629 6.84 -14.52 20.71
CA LEU A 629 8.10 -15.19 21.00
C LEU A 629 8.26 -16.45 20.14
N ARG A 630 7.22 -17.28 20.00
CA ARG A 630 7.27 -18.46 19.11
C ARG A 630 7.55 -18.10 17.66
N CYS A 631 6.95 -17.02 17.15
CA CYS A 631 7.17 -16.52 15.80
C CYS A 631 8.64 -16.10 15.58
N LEU A 632 9.21 -15.36 16.53
CA LEU A 632 10.60 -14.91 16.47
C LEU A 632 11.60 -16.06 16.65
N VAL A 633 11.30 -17.03 17.52
CA VAL A 633 12.09 -18.26 17.65
C VAL A 633 12.04 -19.10 16.38
N LEU A 634 10.88 -19.22 15.72
CA LEU A 634 10.78 -19.87 14.42
C LEU A 634 11.74 -19.22 13.41
N CYS A 635 11.76 -17.88 13.33
CA CYS A 635 12.69 -17.16 12.46
C CYS A 635 14.15 -17.48 12.80
N ALA A 636 14.50 -17.47 14.10
CA ALA A 636 15.84 -17.83 14.57
C ALA A 636 16.22 -19.28 14.21
N GLN A 637 15.30 -20.23 14.36
CA GLN A 637 15.53 -21.64 14.00
C GLN A 637 15.67 -21.84 12.49
N VAL A 638 14.93 -21.09 11.66
CA VAL A 638 15.12 -21.10 10.19
C VAL A 638 16.51 -20.58 9.85
N HIS A 639 16.93 -19.48 10.47
CA HIS A 639 18.27 -18.94 10.32
C HIS A 639 19.38 -19.90 10.78
N ALA A 640 19.12 -20.70 11.81
CA ALA A 640 20.00 -21.78 12.26
C ALA A 640 20.02 -22.99 11.30
N GLY A 641 19.20 -22.99 10.24
CA GLY A 641 19.12 -24.06 9.25
C GLY A 641 18.30 -25.28 9.71
N MET A 642 17.54 -25.16 10.80
CA MET A 642 16.76 -26.28 11.35
C MET A 642 15.56 -26.64 10.46
N TRP A 643 15.07 -25.71 9.64
CA TRP A 643 13.83 -25.82 8.85
C TRP A 643 14.05 -25.98 7.33
N ARG A 644 15.27 -26.31 6.88
CA ARG A 644 15.63 -26.43 5.44
C ARG A 644 14.73 -27.38 4.62
N ARG A 645 14.04 -28.32 5.27
CA ARG A 645 13.18 -29.32 4.62
C ARG A 645 11.75 -28.85 4.37
N ASN A 646 11.36 -27.68 4.86
CA ASN A 646 10.02 -27.12 4.73
C ASN A 646 9.75 -26.41 3.38
N GLY A 647 10.73 -26.37 2.47
CA GLY A 647 10.58 -25.75 1.14
C GLY A 647 10.75 -24.22 1.12
N PHE A 648 10.58 -23.61 -0.06
CA PHE A 648 10.69 -22.16 -0.25
C PHE A 648 9.48 -21.40 0.27
N SER A 649 8.32 -22.03 0.39
CA SER A 649 7.10 -21.42 0.98
C SER A 649 7.39 -20.76 2.34
N LEU A 650 8.05 -21.47 3.27
CA LEU A 650 8.44 -20.92 4.58
C LEU A 650 9.46 -19.76 4.45
N VAL A 651 10.44 -19.92 3.56
CA VAL A 651 11.46 -18.89 3.32
C VAL A 651 10.82 -17.60 2.79
N ASN A 652 9.84 -17.72 1.88
CA ASN A 652 9.09 -16.60 1.33
C ASN A 652 8.24 -15.92 2.40
N GLN A 653 7.54 -16.68 3.24
CA GLN A 653 6.77 -16.14 4.37
C GLN A 653 7.66 -15.31 5.31
N ILE A 654 8.84 -15.81 5.67
CA ILE A 654 9.81 -15.10 6.53
C ILE A 654 10.40 -13.86 5.81
N TYR A 655 10.63 -13.95 4.50
CA TYR A 655 11.05 -12.80 3.69
C TYR A 655 10.02 -11.68 3.75
N TYR A 656 8.73 -11.99 3.53
CA TYR A 656 7.68 -10.98 3.60
C TYR A 656 7.43 -10.46 5.01
N TYR A 657 7.59 -11.29 6.05
CA TYR A 657 7.50 -10.87 7.45
C TYR A 657 8.48 -9.75 7.80
N HIS A 658 9.70 -9.77 7.25
CA HIS A 658 10.71 -8.71 7.43
C HIS A 658 10.66 -7.61 6.35
N ASN A 659 9.86 -7.79 5.29
CA ASN A 659 9.79 -6.84 4.18
C ASN A 659 9.14 -5.53 4.62
N VAL A 660 9.65 -4.41 4.11
CA VAL A 660 9.18 -3.06 4.42
C VAL A 660 7.66 -2.85 4.24
N LYS A 661 7.03 -3.61 3.34
CA LYS A 661 5.58 -3.54 3.09
C LYS A 661 4.74 -4.11 4.24
N CYS A 662 5.31 -5.01 5.05
CA CYS A 662 4.57 -5.79 6.05
C CYS A 662 5.12 -5.59 7.47
N ARG A 663 6.44 -5.38 7.60
CA ARG A 663 7.16 -5.44 8.88
C ARG A 663 6.55 -4.55 9.96
N ARG A 664 6.09 -3.34 9.61
CA ARG A 664 5.47 -2.38 10.53
C ARG A 664 4.27 -2.95 11.30
N GLU A 665 3.44 -3.75 10.64
CA GLU A 665 2.25 -4.40 11.25
C GLU A 665 2.47 -5.90 11.52
N MET A 666 3.72 -6.39 11.42
CA MET A 666 4.08 -7.77 11.71
C MET A 666 5.27 -7.82 12.66
N PHE A 667 6.49 -7.86 12.12
CA PHE A 667 7.73 -7.97 12.88
C PHE A 667 7.87 -6.93 13.98
N ASP A 668 7.64 -5.66 13.66
CA ASP A 668 7.78 -4.55 14.62
C ASP A 668 6.78 -4.73 15.76
N LYS A 669 5.51 -5.04 15.45
CA LYS A 669 4.47 -5.27 16.46
C LYS A 669 4.75 -6.50 17.33
N ASP A 670 5.41 -7.53 16.81
CA ASP A 670 5.83 -8.69 17.60
C ASP A 670 6.91 -8.27 18.63
N ILE A 671 7.86 -7.40 18.25
CA ILE A 671 8.84 -6.81 19.18
C ILE A 671 8.15 -5.92 20.23
N VAL A 672 7.23 -5.05 19.80
CA VAL A 672 6.45 -4.19 20.71
C VAL A 672 5.63 -5.01 21.70
N MET A 673 5.06 -6.14 21.26
CA MET A 673 4.29 -7.01 22.13
C MET A 673 5.18 -7.70 23.17
N LEU A 674 6.41 -8.10 22.80
CA LEU A 674 7.40 -8.57 23.76
C LEU A 674 7.79 -7.46 24.75
N GLN A 675 8.06 -6.24 24.27
CA GLN A 675 8.35 -5.09 25.14
C GLN A 675 7.21 -4.83 26.14
N THR A 676 5.97 -4.94 25.68
CA THR A 676 4.77 -4.80 26.51
C THR A 676 4.70 -5.88 27.59
N GLY A 677 4.92 -7.13 27.22
CA GLY A 677 4.88 -8.23 28.19
C GLY A 677 6.02 -8.16 29.21
N VAL A 678 7.24 -7.82 28.77
CA VAL A 678 8.42 -7.70 29.65
C VAL A 678 8.25 -6.54 30.63
N SER A 679 7.64 -5.42 30.22
CA SER A 679 7.47 -4.28 31.12
C SER A 679 6.56 -4.58 32.33
N MET A 680 5.77 -5.66 32.23
CA MET A 680 4.78 -6.09 33.22
C MET A 680 5.17 -7.36 33.99
N MET A 681 6.36 -7.92 33.76
CA MET A 681 6.83 -9.13 34.47
C MET A 681 8.25 -8.96 35.03
N ASP A 682 8.65 -9.87 35.91
CA ASP A 682 10.04 -9.93 36.36
C ASP A 682 10.99 -10.22 35.17
N PRO A 683 12.05 -9.43 34.95
CA PRO A 683 12.95 -9.64 33.82
C PRO A 683 13.68 -10.99 33.82
N ASN A 684 13.93 -11.61 34.99
CA ASN A 684 14.51 -12.94 35.07
C ASN A 684 13.53 -13.99 34.58
N HIS A 685 12.25 -13.88 34.97
CA HIS A 685 11.18 -14.77 34.51
C HIS A 685 11.04 -14.74 32.99
N PHE A 686 11.07 -13.55 32.39
CA PHE A 686 11.06 -13.41 30.94
C PHE A 686 12.22 -14.15 30.26
N LEU A 687 13.46 -13.91 30.72
CA LEU A 687 14.64 -14.52 30.14
C LEU A 687 14.63 -16.04 30.29
N MET A 688 14.11 -16.57 31.39
CA MET A 688 13.93 -18.01 31.58
C MET A 688 12.93 -18.60 30.58
N ILE A 689 11.79 -17.92 30.36
CA ILE A 689 10.80 -18.32 29.34
C ILE A 689 11.42 -18.25 27.92
N MET A 690 12.14 -17.17 27.61
CA MET A 690 12.87 -17.01 26.34
C MET A 690 13.86 -18.14 26.12
N LEU A 691 14.73 -18.41 27.10
CA LEU A 691 15.68 -19.52 27.05
C LEU A 691 14.99 -20.87 26.83
N SER A 692 13.83 -21.10 27.44
CA SER A 692 13.05 -22.32 27.23
C SER A 692 12.53 -22.43 25.79
N ARG A 693 11.95 -21.37 25.22
CA ARG A 693 11.41 -21.38 23.85
C ARG A 693 12.49 -21.50 22.79
N PHE A 694 13.65 -20.87 23.01
CA PHE A 694 14.83 -21.04 22.16
C PHE A 694 15.49 -22.44 22.30
N GLU A 695 15.01 -23.28 23.23
CA GLU A 695 15.58 -24.59 23.56
C GLU A 695 17.04 -24.48 24.09
N LEU A 696 17.39 -23.32 24.67
CA LEU A 696 18.71 -23.00 25.22
C LEU A 696 18.78 -23.08 26.75
N TYR A 697 17.66 -23.26 27.43
CA TYR A 697 17.60 -23.27 28.91
C TYR A 697 18.63 -24.20 29.54
N GLN A 698 18.74 -25.44 29.06
CA GLN A 698 19.66 -26.43 29.61
C GLN A 698 21.15 -26.06 29.44
N ILE A 699 21.48 -25.25 28.43
CA ILE A 699 22.84 -24.75 28.17
C ILE A 699 23.29 -23.80 29.27
N PHE A 700 22.42 -22.88 29.68
CA PHE A 700 22.74 -21.85 30.67
C PHE A 700 22.42 -22.26 32.11
N SER A 701 21.48 -23.19 32.32
CA SER A 701 21.16 -23.70 33.66
C SER A 701 22.15 -24.75 34.18
N THR A 702 22.99 -25.32 33.31
CA THR A 702 23.92 -26.41 33.68
C THR A 702 25.38 -25.93 33.64
N PRO A 703 26.08 -25.86 34.79
CA PRO A 703 27.43 -25.27 34.90
C PRO A 703 28.52 -25.90 34.01
N ASP A 704 28.36 -27.17 33.59
CA ASP A 704 29.36 -27.93 32.83
C ASP A 704 28.91 -28.30 31.41
N TYR A 705 27.84 -27.68 30.87
CA TYR A 705 27.30 -28.06 29.57
C TYR A 705 28.33 -27.95 28.43
N GLY A 706 29.16 -26.90 28.44
CA GLY A 706 30.26 -26.70 27.49
C GLY A 706 31.32 -27.80 27.49
N LYS A 707 31.55 -28.47 28.63
CA LYS A 707 32.53 -29.56 28.77
C LYS A 707 32.02 -30.89 28.20
N ARG A 708 30.70 -31.11 28.16
CA ARG A 708 30.08 -32.32 27.59
C ARG A 708 30.27 -32.44 26.07
N PHE A 709 30.30 -31.31 25.36
CA PHE A 709 30.59 -31.28 23.92
C PHE A 709 32.01 -31.73 23.56
N SER A 710 32.94 -31.67 24.51
CA SER A 710 34.32 -32.14 24.33
C SER A 710 34.46 -33.66 24.51
N THR A 711 33.46 -34.34 25.10
CA THR A 711 33.57 -35.74 25.53
C THR A 711 32.70 -36.71 24.74
N GLU A 712 31.56 -36.26 24.20
CA GLU A 712 30.68 -37.06 23.33
C GLU A 712 30.88 -36.67 21.86
N ASN A 713 30.75 -37.65 20.96
CA ASN A 713 30.85 -37.54 19.50
C ASN A 713 29.67 -36.71 18.92
N THR A 714 29.54 -35.48 19.41
CA THR A 714 28.36 -34.63 19.27
C THR A 714 28.34 -34.06 17.87
N ASN A 715 27.20 -34.15 17.20
CA ASN A 715 27.04 -33.74 15.81
C ASN A 715 27.39 -32.24 15.67
N LYS A 716 28.42 -31.90 14.89
CA LYS A 716 28.89 -30.52 14.66
C LYS A 716 27.76 -29.57 14.24
N ASP A 717 26.78 -30.09 13.52
CA ASP A 717 25.61 -29.34 13.08
C ASP A 717 24.76 -28.82 14.25
N VAL A 718 24.63 -29.59 15.33
CA VAL A 718 23.84 -29.21 16.52
C VAL A 718 24.53 -28.08 17.28
N VAL A 719 25.86 -28.14 17.40
CA VAL A 719 26.65 -27.07 18.01
C VAL A 719 26.51 -25.77 17.21
N GLN A 720 26.61 -25.84 15.88
CA GLN A 720 26.43 -24.67 15.02
C GLN A 720 25.00 -24.09 15.08
N GLN A 721 23.98 -24.96 15.16
CA GLN A 721 22.59 -24.56 15.37
C GLN A 721 22.42 -23.82 16.69
N ASN A 722 22.89 -24.41 17.80
CA ASN A 722 22.84 -23.79 19.13
C ASN A 722 23.58 -22.45 19.14
N ASN A 723 24.74 -22.37 18.48
CA ASN A 723 25.47 -21.13 18.38
C ASN A 723 24.65 -20.04 17.67
N THR A 724 24.04 -20.38 16.54
CA THR A 724 23.16 -19.45 15.81
C THR A 724 21.93 -19.06 16.64
N LEU A 725 21.38 -19.97 17.44
CA LEU A 725 20.23 -19.67 18.30
C LEU A 725 20.60 -18.71 19.45
N ILE A 726 21.76 -18.90 20.10
CA ILE A 726 22.25 -17.97 21.13
C ILE A 726 22.47 -16.58 20.53
N GLU A 727 23.07 -16.54 19.34
CA GLU A 727 23.26 -15.33 18.56
C GLU A 727 21.95 -14.56 18.29
N GLU A 728 20.92 -15.25 17.80
CA GLU A 728 19.61 -14.65 17.53
C GLU A 728 18.86 -14.26 18.82
N MET A 729 19.01 -15.03 19.91
CA MET A 729 18.44 -14.70 21.21
C MET A 729 19.05 -13.40 21.77
N LEU A 730 20.38 -13.27 21.74
CA LEU A 730 21.07 -12.04 22.16
C LEU A 730 20.65 -10.85 21.29
N TYR A 731 20.47 -11.07 19.99
CA TYR A 731 19.97 -10.02 19.09
C TYR A 731 18.55 -9.59 19.47
N LEU A 732 17.68 -10.54 19.82
CA LEU A 732 16.33 -10.24 20.30
C LEU A 732 16.34 -9.41 21.59
N ILE A 733 17.24 -9.71 22.53
CA ILE A 733 17.41 -8.89 23.75
C ILE A 733 17.87 -7.47 23.40
N ILE A 734 18.81 -7.32 22.46
CA ILE A 734 19.25 -6.01 21.95
C ILE A 734 18.05 -5.25 21.36
N MET A 735 17.21 -5.90 20.55
CA MET A 735 16.03 -5.27 19.96
C MET A 735 15.02 -4.82 21.01
N ILE A 736 14.67 -5.70 21.97
CA ILE A 736 13.69 -5.40 23.04
C ILE A 736 14.10 -4.18 23.87
N VAL A 737 15.40 -4.04 24.20
CA VAL A 737 15.86 -2.92 25.03
C VAL A 737 16.24 -1.69 24.20
N GLY A 738 16.72 -1.90 22.97
CA GLY A 738 17.31 -0.86 22.12
C GLY A 738 16.34 -0.12 21.22
N GLU A 739 15.24 -0.77 20.81
CA GLU A 739 14.27 -0.14 19.90
C GLU A 739 13.25 0.70 20.68
N ARG A 740 13.60 1.98 20.85
CA ARG A 740 12.84 3.01 21.58
C ARG A 740 12.35 4.17 20.68
N PHE A 741 12.53 4.05 19.37
CA PHE A 741 12.33 5.16 18.42
C PHE A 741 10.92 5.19 17.82
N SER A 742 10.00 4.43 18.38
CA SER A 742 8.57 4.52 18.09
C SER A 742 7.90 5.41 19.15
N PRO A 743 7.15 6.46 18.75
CA PRO A 743 6.43 7.31 19.69
C PRO A 743 5.49 6.47 20.57
N GLY A 744 5.54 6.66 21.89
CA GLY A 744 4.77 5.90 22.88
C GLY A 744 5.55 4.76 23.54
N ILE A 745 6.63 4.28 22.91
CA ILE A 745 7.59 3.34 23.54
C ILE A 745 8.72 4.13 24.16
N GLY A 746 9.40 4.95 23.36
CA GLY A 746 10.34 5.95 23.84
C GLY A 746 9.78 7.36 23.72
N GLN A 747 10.41 8.28 24.42
CA GLN A 747 10.09 9.70 24.41
C GLN A 747 10.67 10.37 23.15
N VAL A 748 10.04 10.08 22.00
CA VAL A 748 10.43 10.56 20.67
C VAL A 748 9.22 11.02 19.86
N ASN A 749 9.45 11.79 18.80
CA ASN A 749 8.41 12.17 17.85
C ASN A 749 8.43 11.28 16.60
N ALA A 750 7.41 11.40 15.74
CA ALA A 750 7.31 10.61 14.50
C ALA A 750 8.45 10.91 13.49
N THR A 751 9.02 12.12 13.54
CA THR A 751 10.15 12.51 12.69
C THR A 751 11.42 11.73 13.06
N ASP A 752 11.64 11.46 14.35
CA ASP A 752 12.80 10.69 14.84
C ASP A 752 12.80 9.24 14.35
N GLU A 753 11.62 8.63 14.22
CA GLU A 753 11.43 7.29 13.65
C GLU A 753 11.93 7.25 12.18
N ILE A 754 11.52 8.25 11.38
CA ILE A 754 11.94 8.38 9.98
C ILE A 754 13.44 8.70 9.89
N LYS A 755 13.98 9.57 10.76
CA LYS A 755 15.42 9.87 10.84
C LYS A 755 16.20 8.59 11.08
N ARG A 756 15.78 7.78 12.04
CA ARG A 756 16.44 6.50 12.35
C ARG A 756 16.52 5.63 11.11
N GLU A 757 15.42 5.42 10.39
CA GLU A 757 15.43 4.58 9.20
C GLU A 757 16.38 5.13 8.11
N ILE A 758 16.31 6.43 7.79
CA ILE A 758 17.15 7.03 6.74
C ILE A 758 18.64 6.98 7.11
N ILE A 759 18.98 7.24 8.38
CA ILE A 759 20.37 7.17 8.86
C ILE A 759 20.95 5.79 8.57
N HIS A 760 20.25 4.72 8.93
CA HIS A 760 20.72 3.36 8.77
C HIS A 760 20.78 2.92 7.30
N GLN A 761 19.81 3.32 6.47
CA GLN A 761 19.87 3.06 5.02
C GLN A 761 21.11 3.72 4.39
N LEU A 762 21.39 4.98 4.72
CA LEU A 762 22.56 5.71 4.20
C LEU A 762 23.89 5.24 4.79
N SER A 763 23.89 4.61 5.96
CA SER A 763 25.07 3.97 6.56
C SER A 763 25.54 2.72 5.79
N ILE A 764 24.67 2.09 5.00
CA ILE A 764 25.05 0.97 4.10
C ILE A 764 25.81 1.53 2.89
N ARG A 765 25.20 2.51 2.21
CA ARG A 765 25.74 3.15 0.99
C ARG A 765 25.00 4.45 0.67
N PRO A 766 25.58 5.34 -0.17
CA PRO A 766 24.84 6.42 -0.80
C PRO A 766 23.67 5.90 -1.66
N MET A 767 22.53 6.59 -1.61
CA MET A 767 21.28 6.18 -2.29
C MET A 767 20.61 7.33 -3.05
N ALA A 768 19.93 7.02 -4.16
CA ALA A 768 19.07 7.99 -4.84
C ALA A 768 17.73 8.18 -4.09
N HIS A 769 17.02 9.29 -4.35
CA HIS A 769 15.72 9.57 -3.73
C HIS A 769 14.73 8.41 -3.86
N SER A 770 14.59 7.85 -5.06
CA SER A 770 13.66 6.74 -5.33
C SER A 770 14.06 5.43 -4.65
N GLU A 771 15.33 5.24 -4.32
CA GLU A 771 15.78 4.08 -3.54
C GLU A 771 15.41 4.25 -2.06
N LEU A 772 15.60 5.45 -1.49
CA LEU A 772 15.19 5.76 -0.12
C LEU A 772 13.67 5.62 0.05
N VAL A 773 12.87 6.18 -0.87
CA VAL A 773 11.40 6.06 -0.82
C VAL A 773 10.95 4.59 -0.86
N LYS A 774 11.63 3.72 -1.61
CA LYS A 774 11.32 2.29 -1.64
C LYS A 774 11.73 1.55 -0.36
N ALA A 775 12.74 2.03 0.36
CA ALA A 775 13.28 1.41 1.56
C ALA A 775 12.53 1.79 2.85
N LEU A 776 11.74 2.86 2.84
CA LEU A 776 10.91 3.27 3.97
C LEU A 776 9.51 2.55 3.90
N PRO A 777 8.68 2.57 4.97
CA PRO A 777 7.28 2.11 4.94
C PRO A 777 6.30 3.10 4.27
N GLU A 778 5.30 2.63 3.51
CA GLU A 778 4.25 3.48 2.90
C GLU A 778 3.34 4.10 3.98
N ASP A 779 3.11 5.42 3.91
CA ASP A 779 2.27 6.21 4.83
C ASP A 779 1.53 7.30 4.01
N GLU A 780 0.36 7.75 4.48
CA GLU A 780 -0.53 8.68 3.76
C GLU A 780 0.07 10.09 3.61
N ASN A 781 0.96 10.52 4.53
CA ASN A 781 1.59 11.86 4.53
C ASN A 781 3.07 11.87 4.10
N ARG A 782 3.53 10.76 3.53
CA ARG A 782 4.95 10.41 3.45
C ARG A 782 5.84 11.30 2.59
N GLU A 783 5.34 11.83 1.47
CA GLU A 783 6.19 12.64 0.58
C GLU A 783 6.53 14.01 1.20
N THR A 784 5.62 14.57 2.01
CA THR A 784 5.78 15.94 2.55
C THR A 784 6.75 16.00 3.74
N GLY A 785 6.67 15.03 4.67
CA GLY A 785 7.53 14.98 5.84
C GLY A 785 8.91 14.41 5.55
N MET A 786 9.02 13.46 4.62
CA MET A 786 10.28 12.77 4.30
C MET A 786 11.33 13.71 3.72
N GLU A 787 10.94 14.63 2.84
CA GLU A 787 11.85 15.58 2.19
C GLU A 787 12.59 16.43 3.24
N SER A 788 11.85 16.97 4.22
CA SER A 788 12.42 17.74 5.34
C SER A 788 13.39 16.88 6.18
N VAL A 789 13.06 15.61 6.43
CA VAL A 789 13.95 14.71 7.16
C VAL A 789 15.24 14.41 6.38
N ILE A 790 15.14 14.17 5.07
CA ILE A 790 16.30 13.91 4.21
C ILE A 790 17.25 15.11 4.23
N GLU A 791 16.72 16.34 4.14
CA GLU A 791 17.54 17.56 4.22
C GLU A 791 18.25 17.70 5.57
N GLU A 792 17.66 17.21 6.66
CA GLU A 792 18.27 17.23 7.98
C GLU A 792 19.40 16.19 8.11
N VAL A 793 19.21 14.96 7.63
CA VAL A 793 20.15 13.83 7.89
C VAL A 793 21.14 13.56 6.77
N ALA A 794 20.89 14.05 5.55
CA ALA A 794 21.67 13.72 4.37
C ALA A 794 22.14 14.95 3.57
N CYS A 795 23.26 14.80 2.88
CA CYS A 795 23.78 15.75 1.90
C CYS A 795 23.54 15.24 0.48
N PHE A 796 22.91 16.05 -0.37
CA PHE A 796 22.74 15.71 -1.79
C PHE A 796 24.02 15.97 -2.59
N LYS A 797 24.63 14.91 -3.11
CA LYS A 797 25.69 14.99 -4.11
C LYS A 797 25.09 15.02 -5.50
N LYS A 798 25.35 16.14 -6.19
CA LYS A 798 24.94 16.32 -7.58
C LYS A 798 25.54 15.23 -8.46
N PRO A 799 24.78 14.72 -9.45
CA PRO A 799 25.32 13.78 -10.40
C PRO A 799 26.48 14.38 -11.19
N GLY A 800 27.48 13.56 -11.52
CA GLY A 800 28.45 13.88 -12.57
C GLY A 800 27.78 13.92 -13.97
N LEU A 801 28.58 14.10 -15.03
CA LEU A 801 28.11 14.24 -16.43
C LEU A 801 27.18 13.10 -16.91
N THR A 802 27.19 11.93 -16.28
CA THR A 802 26.39 10.74 -16.65
C THR A 802 25.69 10.07 -15.46
N GLY A 803 25.71 10.68 -14.26
CA GLY A 803 25.22 10.04 -13.03
C GLY A 803 23.78 10.39 -12.65
N ARG A 804 23.24 9.68 -11.65
CA ARG A 804 22.06 10.11 -10.87
C ARG A 804 22.52 10.78 -9.57
N GLY A 805 21.78 11.78 -9.08
CA GLY A 805 22.11 12.43 -7.80
C GLY A 805 21.93 11.47 -6.62
N LEU A 806 22.86 11.50 -5.67
CA LEU A 806 22.90 10.58 -4.54
C LEU A 806 22.87 11.34 -3.21
N TYR A 807 22.17 10.81 -2.23
CA TYR A 807 22.20 11.26 -0.84
C TYR A 807 23.26 10.49 -0.07
N GLU A 808 24.06 11.21 0.72
CA GLU A 808 25.04 10.66 1.64
C GLU A 808 24.75 11.11 3.06
N LEU A 809 25.01 10.23 4.04
CA LEU A 809 24.80 10.55 5.46
C LEU A 809 25.69 11.72 5.88
N LYS A 810 25.11 12.68 6.62
CA LYS A 810 25.90 13.75 7.23
C LYS A 810 26.82 13.22 8.35
N PRO A 811 28.08 13.66 8.45
CA PRO A 811 29.02 13.19 9.47
C PRO A 811 28.49 13.31 10.91
N GLU A 812 27.76 14.38 11.23
CA GLU A 812 27.13 14.61 12.54
C GLU A 812 26.05 13.57 12.90
N CYS A 813 25.47 12.89 11.91
CA CYS A 813 24.46 11.85 12.10
C CYS A 813 25.09 10.46 12.30
N ALA A 814 26.38 10.27 11.97
CA ALA A 814 27.06 8.99 12.10
C ALA A 814 27.13 8.47 13.56
N ARG A 815 27.05 9.37 14.55
CA ARG A 815 26.98 9.01 15.98
C ARG A 815 25.70 8.25 16.37
N ASN A 816 24.65 8.34 15.56
CA ASN A 816 23.36 7.69 15.79
C ASN A 816 23.27 6.30 15.13
N PHE A 817 24.33 5.86 14.44
CA PHE A 817 24.39 4.54 13.81
C PHE A 817 24.34 3.42 14.85
N ASN A 818 23.40 2.49 14.68
CA ASN A 818 23.31 1.24 15.41
C ASN A 818 23.74 0.08 14.51
N LEU A 819 24.77 -0.67 14.94
CA LEU A 819 25.18 -1.89 14.24
C LEU A 819 24.07 -2.95 14.22
N TYR A 820 23.27 -3.03 15.29
CA TYR A 820 22.20 -3.99 15.46
C TYR A 820 20.84 -3.36 15.18
N PHE A 821 20.77 -2.50 14.18
CA PHE A 821 19.51 -1.93 13.72
C PHE A 821 18.59 -3.04 13.21
N TYR A 822 17.43 -3.17 13.86
CA TYR A 822 16.56 -4.33 13.73
C TYR A 822 15.99 -4.58 12.32
N HIS A 823 15.97 -3.56 11.45
CA HIS A 823 15.53 -3.68 10.06
C HIS A 823 16.62 -4.08 9.07
N PHE A 824 17.87 -4.24 9.49
CA PHE A 824 18.89 -4.81 8.62
C PHE A 824 18.68 -6.30 8.42
N SER A 825 18.73 -6.74 7.16
CA SER A 825 19.08 -8.13 6.87
C SER A 825 20.52 -8.42 7.32
N ARG A 826 20.85 -9.69 7.57
CA ARG A 826 22.22 -10.11 7.91
C ARG A 826 23.26 -9.61 6.90
N ALA A 827 22.90 -9.57 5.62
CA ALA A 827 23.77 -9.08 4.56
C ALA A 827 23.95 -7.55 4.61
N GLU A 828 22.89 -6.79 4.93
CA GLU A 828 22.95 -5.34 5.09
C GLU A 828 23.72 -4.94 6.35
N GLN A 829 23.51 -5.65 7.45
CA GLN A 829 24.26 -5.45 8.70
C GLN A 829 25.77 -5.61 8.46
N SER A 830 26.19 -6.70 7.82
CA SER A 830 27.61 -6.95 7.50
C SER A 830 28.19 -5.86 6.58
N LYS A 831 27.44 -5.44 5.55
CA LYS A 831 27.86 -4.34 4.67
C LYS A 831 27.97 -3.01 5.40
N ALA A 832 27.01 -2.68 6.26
CA ALA A 832 27.03 -1.46 7.06
C ALA A 832 28.21 -1.46 8.03
N GLU A 833 28.47 -2.58 8.71
CA GLU A 833 29.61 -2.74 9.61
C GLU A 833 30.95 -2.51 8.89
N GLU A 834 31.13 -3.14 7.72
CA GLU A 834 32.34 -2.98 6.91
C GLU A 834 32.50 -1.52 6.46
N ALA A 835 31.42 -0.90 5.95
CA ALA A 835 31.43 0.48 5.49
C ALA A 835 31.80 1.47 6.62
N GLN A 836 31.21 1.31 7.81
CA GLN A 836 31.47 2.19 8.95
C GLN A 836 32.89 2.00 9.51
N ARG A 837 33.39 0.76 9.63
CA ARG A 837 34.79 0.51 10.03
C ARG A 837 35.78 1.09 9.03
N LYS A 838 35.50 0.96 7.72
CA LYS A 838 36.33 1.52 6.66
C LYS A 838 36.40 3.05 6.75
N LEU A 839 35.26 3.70 6.98
CA LEU A 839 35.19 5.15 7.17
C LEU A 839 36.01 5.62 8.39
N LYS A 840 35.87 4.94 9.53
CA LYS A 840 36.65 5.26 10.74
C LYS A 840 38.16 5.08 10.54
N ARG A 841 38.58 4.01 9.84
CA ARG A 841 40.00 3.80 9.47
C ARG A 841 40.54 4.92 8.59
N GLN A 842 39.74 5.40 7.64
CA GLN A 842 40.11 6.54 6.78
C GLN A 842 40.26 7.84 7.57
N ASN A 843 39.40 8.05 8.58
CA ASN A 843 39.45 9.20 9.48
C ASN A 843 40.50 9.07 10.60
N ARG A 844 41.22 7.94 10.69
CA ARG A 844 42.17 7.61 11.76
C ARG A 844 41.53 7.58 13.16
N GLU A 845 40.28 7.14 13.23
CA GLU A 845 39.52 6.93 14.47
C GLU A 845 39.61 5.47 14.94
N ASP A 846 39.31 5.26 16.24
CA ASP A 846 39.15 3.92 16.82
C ASP A 846 38.02 3.16 16.11
N THR A 847 38.24 1.89 15.75
CA THR A 847 37.30 1.13 14.91
C THR A 847 36.10 0.55 15.65
N ALA A 848 35.99 0.82 16.97
CA ALA A 848 34.83 0.45 17.77
C ALA A 848 33.54 1.04 17.20
N LEU A 849 32.48 0.22 17.18
CA LEU A 849 31.12 0.63 16.83
C LEU A 849 30.25 0.51 18.09
N PRO A 850 30.34 1.50 19.02
CA PRO A 850 29.57 1.46 20.25
C PRO A 850 28.06 1.59 19.98
N PRO A 851 27.19 1.10 20.87
CA PRO A 851 25.76 1.41 20.81
C PRO A 851 25.54 2.93 20.79
N PRO A 852 24.54 3.43 20.05
CA PRO A 852 24.16 4.83 20.10
C PRO A 852 23.44 5.13 21.42
N VAL A 853 23.47 6.41 21.82
CA VAL A 853 22.72 6.91 22.97
C VAL A 853 21.22 6.73 22.71
N LEU A 854 20.52 6.05 23.61
CA LEU A 854 19.10 5.73 23.46
C LEU A 854 18.22 6.81 24.10
N PRO A 855 17.04 7.09 23.53
CA PRO A 855 16.06 7.95 24.19
C PRO A 855 15.48 7.26 25.43
N PRO A 856 14.97 8.03 26.42
CA PRO A 856 14.27 7.46 27.56
C PRO A 856 13.01 6.71 27.13
N PHE A 857 12.66 5.66 27.87
CA PHE A 857 11.37 4.98 27.71
C PHE A 857 10.20 5.88 28.20
N CYS A 858 9.01 5.65 27.64
CA CYS A 858 7.76 6.08 28.23
C CYS A 858 7.46 5.28 29.51
N PRO A 859 6.63 5.78 30.44
CA PRO A 859 6.45 5.17 31.77
C PRO A 859 6.03 3.70 31.74
N LEU A 860 5.11 3.31 30.84
CA LEU A 860 4.64 1.92 30.74
C LEU A 860 5.73 0.93 30.28
N PHE A 861 6.84 1.43 29.76
CA PHE A 861 7.97 0.64 29.26
C PHE A 861 9.26 0.87 30.07
N ALA A 862 9.25 1.76 31.07
CA ALA A 862 10.45 2.18 31.79
C ALA A 862 11.18 1.03 32.50
N SER A 863 10.45 0.01 32.95
CA SER A 863 11.02 -1.18 33.60
C SER A 863 11.88 -2.05 32.69
N LEU A 864 11.78 -1.92 31.36
CA LEU A 864 12.55 -2.71 30.39
C LEU A 864 14.06 -2.60 30.56
N VAL A 865 14.56 -1.45 31.03
CA VAL A 865 16.00 -1.26 31.30
C VAL A 865 16.53 -2.31 32.26
N ASN A 866 15.70 -2.77 33.21
CA ASN A 866 16.08 -3.75 34.23
C ASN A 866 16.47 -5.11 33.65
N LEU A 867 16.06 -5.41 32.41
CA LEU A 867 16.48 -6.61 31.70
C LEU A 867 18.00 -6.71 31.58
N LEU A 868 18.69 -5.58 31.38
CA LEU A 868 20.15 -5.53 31.23
C LEU A 868 20.91 -5.87 32.52
N GLN A 869 20.30 -5.63 33.68
CA GLN A 869 20.93 -5.81 34.99
C GLN A 869 20.31 -6.96 35.81
N SER A 870 19.48 -7.81 35.20
CA SER A 870 18.88 -8.97 35.86
C SER A 870 19.92 -10.08 36.09
N ASP A 871 19.69 -10.94 37.07
CA ASP A 871 20.66 -11.96 37.47
C ASP A 871 20.84 -13.02 36.37
N VAL A 872 19.74 -13.40 35.72
CA VAL A 872 19.75 -14.29 34.54
C VAL A 872 20.52 -13.66 33.38
N MET A 873 20.37 -12.36 33.12
CA MET A 873 21.11 -11.67 32.06
C MET A 873 22.62 -11.62 32.34
N LEU A 874 23.00 -11.31 33.58
CA LEU A 874 24.39 -11.32 34.02
C LEU A 874 25.00 -12.73 33.92
N CYS A 875 24.23 -13.76 34.25
CA CYS A 875 24.63 -15.15 34.06
C CYS A 875 24.88 -15.48 32.58
N ILE A 876 23.95 -15.14 31.68
CA ILE A 876 24.12 -15.37 30.23
C ILE A 876 25.38 -14.67 29.70
N MET A 877 25.55 -13.36 29.98
CA MET A 877 26.71 -12.60 29.53
C MET A 877 28.01 -13.14 30.13
N GLY A 878 28.02 -13.45 31.43
CA GLY A 878 29.18 -13.99 32.14
C GLY A 878 29.61 -15.35 31.60
N THR A 879 28.65 -16.24 31.32
CA THR A 879 28.92 -17.57 30.76
C THR A 879 29.55 -17.48 29.36
N ILE A 880 29.05 -16.60 28.49
CA ILE A 880 29.60 -16.43 27.13
C ILE A 880 31.01 -15.82 27.18
N LEU A 881 31.25 -14.85 28.06
CA LEU A 881 32.58 -14.28 28.27
C LEU A 881 33.55 -15.33 28.81
N GLN A 882 33.10 -16.18 29.73
CA GLN A 882 33.90 -17.28 30.26
C GLN A 882 34.32 -18.24 29.14
N TRP A 883 33.40 -18.59 28.21
CA TRP A 883 33.74 -19.40 27.04
C TRP A 883 34.74 -18.73 26.10
N ALA A 884 34.72 -17.40 25.98
CA ALA A 884 35.70 -16.66 25.18
C ALA A 884 37.08 -16.61 25.85
N VAL A 885 37.15 -16.63 27.19
CA VAL A 885 38.40 -16.66 27.97
C VAL A 885 39.01 -18.08 27.98
N GLU A 886 38.18 -19.10 28.18
CA GLU A 886 38.60 -20.51 28.14
C GLU A 886 38.83 -20.93 26.69
N HIS A 887 40.10 -21.10 26.28
CA HIS A 887 40.55 -21.42 24.90
C HIS A 887 39.97 -22.71 24.23
N ASN A 888 38.88 -23.29 24.75
CA ASN A 888 38.17 -24.43 24.19
C ASN A 888 37.16 -23.97 23.11
N GLY A 889 37.67 -23.72 21.90
CA GLY A 889 36.96 -23.13 20.75
C GLY A 889 35.79 -23.90 20.13
N TYR A 890 34.95 -24.58 20.92
CA TYR A 890 33.79 -25.36 20.44
C TYR A 890 32.43 -24.81 20.91
N ALA A 891 32.36 -23.95 21.93
CA ALA A 891 31.09 -23.56 22.57
C ALA A 891 30.68 -22.08 22.34
N TRP A 892 31.40 -21.30 21.53
CA TRP A 892 31.08 -19.88 21.29
C TRP A 892 31.45 -19.41 19.87
N SER A 893 30.97 -18.22 19.46
CA SER A 893 31.32 -17.56 18.19
C SER A 893 31.67 -16.08 18.39
N GLU A 894 32.49 -15.49 17.50
CA GLU A 894 32.83 -14.05 17.52
C GLU A 894 31.58 -13.15 17.53
N SER A 895 30.56 -13.58 16.80
CA SER A 895 29.26 -12.91 16.69
C SER A 895 28.50 -12.90 18.03
N MET A 896 28.59 -13.95 18.86
CA MET A 896 28.05 -13.93 20.23
C MET A 896 28.79 -12.92 21.09
N LEU A 897 30.13 -12.96 21.07
CA LEU A 897 30.96 -12.06 21.87
C LEU A 897 30.66 -10.60 21.50
N GLN A 898 30.55 -10.29 20.20
CA GLN A 898 30.21 -8.96 19.73
C GLN A 898 28.86 -8.46 20.27
N ARG A 899 27.82 -9.32 20.29
CA ARG A 899 26.50 -8.99 20.85
C ARG A 899 26.55 -8.79 22.36
N VAL A 900 27.30 -9.63 23.09
CA VAL A 900 27.52 -9.44 24.53
C VAL A 900 28.24 -8.12 24.82
N LEU A 901 29.32 -7.80 24.09
CA LEU A 901 30.02 -6.51 24.21
C LEU A 901 29.10 -5.33 23.92
N HIS A 902 28.20 -5.46 22.94
CA HIS A 902 27.21 -4.42 22.64
C HIS A 902 26.19 -4.24 23.78
N LEU A 903 25.66 -5.33 24.34
CA LEU A 903 24.74 -5.31 25.49
C LEU A 903 25.40 -4.68 26.74
N LEU A 904 26.65 -5.04 27.04
CA LEU A 904 27.44 -4.40 28.10
C LEU A 904 27.59 -2.90 27.84
N GLY A 905 27.84 -2.51 26.59
CA GLY A 905 27.92 -1.12 26.18
C GLY A 905 26.61 -0.36 26.37
N MET A 906 25.47 -0.97 26.02
CA MET A 906 24.14 -0.39 26.20
C MET A 906 23.85 -0.17 27.69
N ALA A 907 24.13 -1.18 28.52
CA ALA A 907 23.88 -1.11 29.95
C ALA A 907 24.74 -0.04 30.65
N LEU A 908 26.01 0.09 30.28
CA LEU A 908 26.87 1.15 30.81
C LEU A 908 26.42 2.54 30.33
N GLN A 909 25.99 2.69 29.08
CA GLN A 909 25.44 3.96 28.61
C GLN A 909 24.16 4.35 29.34
N GLU A 910 23.26 3.40 29.59
CA GLU A 910 22.03 3.64 30.35
C GLU A 910 22.36 4.16 31.77
N GLU A 911 23.27 3.48 32.48
CA GLU A 911 23.70 3.91 33.81
C GLU A 911 24.37 5.29 33.78
N LYS A 912 25.19 5.55 32.75
CA LYS A 912 25.81 6.86 32.56
C LYS A 912 24.75 7.96 32.39
N GLN A 913 23.74 7.74 31.55
CA GLN A 913 22.64 8.69 31.36
C GLN A 913 21.85 8.93 32.65
N HIS A 914 21.59 7.88 33.44
CA HIS A 914 20.91 8.01 34.73
C HIS A 914 21.70 8.86 35.72
N LEU A 915 23.03 8.74 35.75
CA LEU A 915 23.91 9.53 36.60
C LEU A 915 24.05 10.98 36.11
N GLU A 916 24.09 11.22 34.79
CA GLU A 916 24.19 12.56 34.22
C GLU A 916 22.88 13.37 34.38
N ASN A 917 21.73 12.70 34.42
CA ASN A 917 20.41 13.32 34.53
C ASN A 917 19.85 13.35 35.97
N LEU A 918 20.71 13.23 36.99
CA LEU A 918 20.31 13.28 38.41
C LEU A 918 19.66 14.63 38.76
N SER A 919 18.39 14.59 39.15
CA SER A 919 17.71 15.63 39.94
C SER A 919 17.75 15.25 41.42
N GLU A 920 17.72 16.23 42.33
CA GLU A 920 17.93 16.05 43.78
C GLU A 920 16.95 15.05 44.46
N GLU A 921 15.90 14.59 43.78
CA GLU A 921 14.86 13.69 44.31
C GLU A 921 14.92 12.23 43.77
N ASN A 922 15.78 11.90 42.80
CA ASN A 922 15.78 10.57 42.16
C ASN A 922 16.81 9.58 42.74
N VAL A 923 16.33 8.47 43.34
CA VAL A 923 17.18 7.35 43.75
C VAL A 923 17.68 6.59 42.52
N VAL A 924 19.00 6.46 42.36
CA VAL A 924 19.61 5.67 41.26
C VAL A 924 19.40 4.18 41.51
N THR A 925 18.35 3.61 40.93
CA THR A 925 18.01 2.17 41.04
C THR A 925 18.77 1.28 40.05
N PHE A 926 19.34 1.87 39.00
CA PHE A 926 20.11 1.13 37.98
C PHE A 926 21.61 1.15 38.33
N THR A 927 22.16 -0.01 38.72
CA THR A 927 23.52 -0.13 39.28
C THR A 927 24.35 -1.20 38.58
N PHE A 928 24.32 -1.18 37.25
CA PHE A 928 24.94 -2.20 36.41
C PHE A 928 26.46 -2.34 36.66
N SER A 929 27.19 -1.23 36.71
CA SER A 929 28.64 -1.16 36.98
C SER A 929 29.03 -1.89 38.27
N GLN A 930 28.23 -1.75 39.32
CA GLN A 930 28.46 -2.42 40.60
C GLN A 930 28.24 -3.92 40.48
N LYS A 931 27.21 -4.37 39.74
CA LYS A 931 26.90 -5.80 39.54
C LYS A 931 27.98 -6.51 38.72
N ILE A 932 28.47 -5.93 37.63
CA ILE A 932 29.51 -6.55 36.78
C ILE A 932 30.90 -6.63 37.44
N SER A 933 31.10 -5.87 38.53
CA SER A 933 32.33 -5.87 39.32
C SER A 933 32.37 -6.97 40.39
N ARG A 934 31.22 -7.56 40.73
CA ARG A 934 31.12 -8.60 41.76
C ARG A 934 31.56 -9.96 41.19
N PRO A 935 32.42 -10.72 41.89
CA PRO A 935 32.72 -12.11 41.53
C PRO A 935 31.49 -13.01 41.74
N GLY A 936 31.44 -14.15 41.05
CA GLY A 936 30.35 -15.10 41.16
C GLY A 936 30.23 -15.73 42.56
N GLU A 937 29.01 -16.06 42.99
CA GLU A 937 28.77 -16.69 44.29
C GLU A 937 29.31 -18.14 44.35
N ALA A 938 29.70 -18.59 45.54
CA ALA A 938 30.20 -19.95 45.78
C ALA A 938 29.13 -21.01 45.41
N PRO A 939 29.50 -22.18 44.85
CA PRO A 939 30.83 -22.82 44.89
C PRO A 939 31.75 -22.59 43.68
N ASN A 940 31.31 -21.87 42.63
CA ASN A 940 32.04 -21.83 41.35
C ASN A 940 33.10 -20.73 41.23
N ASN A 941 33.17 -19.76 42.17
CA ASN A 941 34.17 -18.67 42.24
C ASN A 941 34.56 -18.10 40.85
N SER A 942 33.57 -17.85 39.97
CA SER A 942 33.86 -17.34 38.63
C SER A 942 34.39 -15.90 38.69
N PRO A 943 35.34 -15.53 37.83
CA PRO A 943 35.81 -14.16 37.74
C PRO A 943 34.64 -13.23 37.41
N SER A 944 34.70 -11.99 37.90
CA SER A 944 33.70 -10.98 37.57
C SER A 944 33.73 -10.66 36.06
N ILE A 945 32.61 -10.18 35.52
CA ILE A 945 32.52 -9.75 34.11
C ILE A 945 33.61 -8.73 33.79
N LEU A 946 33.89 -7.80 34.72
CA LEU A 946 34.98 -6.83 34.58
C LEU A 946 36.36 -7.51 34.44
N ALA A 947 36.68 -8.48 35.30
CA ALA A 947 37.96 -9.20 35.23
C ALA A 947 38.11 -10.01 33.93
N MET A 948 37.02 -10.58 33.42
CA MET A 948 37.01 -11.26 32.12
C MET A 948 37.28 -10.28 30.97
N LEU A 949 36.67 -9.09 30.98
CA LEU A 949 36.92 -8.06 29.96
C LEU A 949 38.38 -7.57 29.95
N GLU A 950 38.98 -7.38 31.13
CA GLU A 950 40.40 -7.02 31.28
C GLU A 950 41.33 -8.12 30.73
N THR A 951 40.95 -9.38 30.93
CA THR A 951 41.68 -10.53 30.37
C THR A 951 41.56 -10.56 28.84
N LEU A 952 40.35 -10.41 28.30
CA LEU A 952 40.08 -10.43 26.86
C LEU A 952 40.70 -9.24 26.11
N GLN A 953 40.90 -8.09 26.76
CA GLN A 953 41.56 -6.92 26.16
C GLN A 953 42.97 -7.24 25.64
N ASN A 954 43.67 -8.18 26.29
CA ASN A 954 45.04 -8.56 25.98
C ASN A 954 45.12 -9.88 25.19
N ALA A 955 43.97 -10.44 24.78
CA ALA A 955 43.91 -11.71 24.08
C ALA A 955 44.26 -11.55 22.58
N PRO A 956 45.33 -12.18 22.07
CA PRO A 956 45.82 -11.96 20.69
C PRO A 956 44.87 -12.48 19.61
N HIS A 957 43.98 -13.42 19.94
CA HIS A 957 42.99 -13.99 19.01
C HIS A 957 41.73 -13.12 18.87
N LEU A 958 41.59 -12.04 19.66
CA LEU A 958 40.42 -11.14 19.67
C LEU A 958 40.78 -9.70 19.28
N GLU A 959 41.83 -9.50 18.48
CA GLU A 959 42.28 -8.16 18.06
C GLU A 959 41.16 -7.34 17.38
N VAL A 960 40.21 -7.98 16.68
CA VAL A 960 39.05 -7.32 16.05
C VAL A 960 38.13 -6.64 17.07
N HIS A 961 38.05 -7.14 18.30
CA HIS A 961 37.16 -6.64 19.36
C HIS A 961 37.86 -5.75 20.40
N LYS A 962 39.19 -5.65 20.34
CA LYS A 962 40.02 -4.92 21.31
C LYS A 962 39.61 -3.45 21.50
N ASP A 963 39.31 -2.79 20.40
CA ASP A 963 38.84 -1.40 20.34
C ASP A 963 37.49 -1.25 21.10
N MET A 964 36.55 -2.18 20.90
CA MET A 964 35.27 -2.19 21.60
C MET A 964 35.44 -2.48 23.10
N ILE A 965 36.27 -3.45 23.47
CA ILE A 965 36.57 -3.77 24.89
C ILE A 965 37.22 -2.55 25.58
N ARG A 966 38.17 -1.89 24.90
CA ARG A 966 38.79 -0.65 25.40
C ARG A 966 37.75 0.44 25.63
N TRP A 967 36.81 0.61 24.70
CA TRP A 967 35.72 1.57 24.84
C TRP A 967 34.83 1.25 26.06
N ILE A 968 34.44 -0.02 26.25
CA ILE A 968 33.64 -0.48 27.40
C ILE A 968 34.35 -0.18 28.73
N LEU A 969 35.63 -0.56 28.86
CA LEU A 969 36.43 -0.31 30.06
C LEU A 969 36.59 1.19 30.34
N LYS A 970 36.74 2.02 29.29
CA LYS A 970 36.79 3.49 29.44
C LYS A 970 35.46 4.06 29.93
N THR A 971 34.33 3.58 29.40
CA THR A 971 32.99 4.00 29.82
C THR A 971 32.72 3.59 31.27
N PHE A 972 33.07 2.36 31.64
CA PHE A 972 33.00 1.89 33.03
C PHE A 972 33.77 2.79 34.01
N ASN A 973 35.02 3.12 33.69
CA ASN A 973 35.84 4.01 34.50
C ASN A 973 35.27 5.43 34.60
N THR A 974 34.56 5.90 33.56
CA THR A 974 33.87 7.19 33.58
C THR A 974 32.70 7.17 34.57
N ILE A 975 31.88 6.12 34.55
CA ILE A 975 30.75 5.91 35.48
C ILE A 975 31.24 5.82 36.93
N LYS A 976 32.32 5.07 37.16
CA LYS A 976 32.94 4.96 38.49
C LYS A 976 33.34 6.34 39.03
N LYS A 977 33.99 7.18 38.21
CA LYS A 977 34.34 8.56 38.57
C LYS A 977 33.11 9.43 38.86
N LEU A 978 32.05 9.31 38.05
CA LEU A 978 30.80 10.06 38.25
C LEU A 978 30.12 9.73 39.59
N ARG A 979 30.14 8.46 40.01
CA ARG A 979 29.63 8.04 41.33
C ARG A 979 30.52 8.55 42.47
N GLU A 980 31.84 8.51 42.29
CA GLU A 980 32.82 9.04 43.26
C GLU A 980 32.73 10.57 43.40
N SER A 981 32.44 11.31 42.32
CA SER A 981 32.26 12.78 42.37
C SER A 981 30.91 13.22 42.92
N SER A 982 29.88 12.38 42.83
CA SER A 982 28.54 12.67 43.38
C SER A 982 28.45 12.43 44.89
N SER A 983 29.51 11.88 45.51
CA SER A 983 29.56 11.52 46.93
C SER A 983 30.49 12.42 47.78
N THR A 984 31.07 13.48 47.21
CA THR A 984 31.95 14.42 47.94
C THR A 984 31.32 15.81 48.08
N SER A 985 31.00 16.19 49.32
CA SER A 985 30.70 17.57 49.71
C SER A 985 31.94 18.47 49.54
N PRO A 986 31.79 19.78 49.28
CA PRO A 986 32.88 20.61 48.81
C PRO A 986 33.82 21.00 49.96
N VAL A 987 35.11 20.71 49.80
CA VAL A 987 36.17 21.42 50.53
C VAL A 987 36.96 22.20 49.50
N ALA A 988 36.98 23.52 49.71
CA ALA A 988 37.71 24.49 48.94
C ALA A 988 39.22 24.29 49.09
N GLU A 989 39.96 24.31 47.98
CA GLU A 989 41.38 24.64 47.99
C GLU A 989 41.74 25.56 46.80
N THR A 990 41.87 26.83 47.15
CA THR A 990 42.92 27.82 46.81
C THR A 990 43.62 27.77 45.46
N GLU A 991 43.40 28.86 44.70
CA GLU A 991 44.16 29.32 43.55
C GLU A 991 45.65 29.59 43.87
N GLY A 992 46.51 29.30 42.89
CA GLY A 992 47.90 29.78 42.81
C GLY A 992 48.28 30.06 41.36
N ASN A 993 48.22 31.33 40.97
CA ASN A 993 48.66 31.90 39.69
C ASN A 993 50.19 31.85 39.52
N ILE A 994 50.71 31.45 38.35
CA ILE A 994 51.92 32.05 37.74
C ILE A 994 51.75 32.17 36.21
N MET A 995 52.06 33.38 35.72
CA MET A 995 51.95 33.95 34.38
C MET A 995 52.64 33.22 33.21
N GLU A 996 51.98 33.29 32.05
CA GLU A 996 52.54 33.24 30.70
C GLU A 996 53.09 34.62 30.27
N GLU A 997 54.21 34.65 29.54
CA GLU A 997 54.34 35.11 28.14
C GLU A 997 55.79 35.49 27.79
N SER A 998 56.36 34.83 26.77
CA SER A 998 56.68 35.46 25.48
C SER A 998 57.66 34.60 24.67
N SER A 999 57.19 34.06 23.53
CA SER A 999 58.07 33.78 22.38
C SER A 999 57.29 33.72 21.07
N ARG A 1000 56.54 34.79 20.76
CA ARG A 1000 56.05 35.06 19.40
C ARG A 1000 57.17 35.71 18.59
N ASP A 1001 58.09 34.90 18.05
CA ASP A 1001 58.82 35.27 16.83
C ASP A 1001 59.64 34.13 16.17
N LYS A 1002 59.66 32.92 16.75
CA LYS A 1002 60.32 31.75 16.12
C LYS A 1002 59.45 30.96 15.12
N ASP A 1003 58.13 31.07 15.18
CA ASP A 1003 57.22 30.22 14.40
C ASP A 1003 57.04 30.63 12.93
N LYS A 1004 57.43 31.85 12.55
CA LYS A 1004 57.21 32.34 11.18
C LYS A 1004 58.31 31.88 10.21
N ALA A 1005 59.52 31.64 10.69
CA ALA A 1005 60.63 31.15 9.87
C ALA A 1005 60.59 29.63 9.65
N GLU A 1006 60.08 28.86 10.62
CA GLU A 1006 60.03 27.39 10.51
C GLU A 1006 58.91 26.87 9.60
N ARG A 1007 57.77 27.58 9.53
CA ARG A 1007 56.66 27.24 8.61
C ARG A 1007 57.03 27.38 7.13
N LYS A 1008 57.90 28.34 6.77
CA LYS A 1008 58.32 28.52 5.37
C LYS A 1008 59.29 27.43 4.90
N ARG A 1009 60.13 26.89 5.80
CA ARG A 1009 61.08 25.82 5.49
C ARG A 1009 60.41 24.44 5.39
N LYS A 1010 59.37 24.18 6.18
CA LYS A 1010 58.55 22.94 6.11
C LYS A 1010 57.65 22.89 4.87
N ALA A 1011 57.18 24.04 4.36
CA ALA A 1011 56.35 24.10 3.14
C ALA A 1011 57.13 23.76 1.86
N GLU A 1012 58.38 24.23 1.74
CA GLU A 1012 59.21 23.98 0.53
C GLU A 1012 59.68 22.52 0.43
N ILE A 1013 60.05 21.92 1.57
CA ILE A 1013 60.45 20.50 1.64
C ILE A 1013 59.25 19.58 1.34
N ALA A 1014 58.03 19.97 1.73
CA ALA A 1014 56.81 19.23 1.40
C ALA A 1014 56.43 19.33 -0.09
N ARG A 1015 56.70 20.47 -0.74
CA ARG A 1015 56.50 20.65 -2.19
C ARG A 1015 57.47 19.78 -3.00
N LEU A 1016 58.76 19.82 -2.66
CA LEU A 1016 59.78 18.98 -3.31
C LEU A 1016 59.54 17.47 -3.09
N ARG A 1017 58.99 17.08 -1.94
CA ARG A 1017 58.62 15.67 -1.67
C ARG A 1017 57.38 15.24 -2.45
N ARG A 1018 56.40 16.13 -2.67
CA ARG A 1018 55.22 15.86 -3.52
C ARG A 1018 55.58 15.81 -5.00
N GLU A 1019 56.47 16.67 -5.50
CA GLU A 1019 56.97 16.58 -6.87
C GLU A 1019 57.77 15.29 -7.11
N LYS A 1020 58.61 14.88 -6.15
CA LYS A 1020 59.40 13.64 -6.27
C LYS A 1020 58.52 12.37 -6.19
N ILE A 1021 57.45 12.38 -5.39
CA ILE A 1021 56.47 11.28 -5.32
C ILE A 1021 55.59 11.25 -6.58
N MET A 1022 55.18 12.39 -7.13
CA MET A 1022 54.42 12.42 -8.39
C MET A 1022 55.28 12.02 -9.59
N ALA A 1023 56.57 12.40 -9.62
CA ALA A 1023 57.51 11.93 -10.64
C ALA A 1023 57.75 10.42 -10.52
N GLN A 1024 57.95 9.88 -9.31
CA GLN A 1024 58.06 8.43 -9.08
C GLN A 1024 56.77 7.69 -9.42
N MET A 1025 55.58 8.21 -9.10
CA MET A 1025 54.31 7.59 -9.49
C MET A 1025 54.09 7.62 -11.01
N SER A 1026 54.49 8.69 -11.70
CA SER A 1026 54.39 8.77 -13.16
C SER A 1026 55.37 7.84 -13.88
N GLU A 1027 56.57 7.64 -13.33
CA GLU A 1027 57.59 6.74 -13.88
C GLU A 1027 57.25 5.27 -13.59
N MET A 1028 56.71 4.98 -12.40
CA MET A 1028 56.22 3.65 -12.01
C MET A 1028 54.93 3.27 -12.74
N GLN A 1029 54.04 4.24 -13.06
CA GLN A 1029 52.90 4.02 -13.96
C GLN A 1029 53.36 3.73 -15.41
N ARG A 1030 54.39 4.43 -15.91
CA ARG A 1030 54.95 4.13 -17.25
C ARG A 1030 55.59 2.75 -17.32
N HIS A 1031 56.28 2.32 -16.26
CA HIS A 1031 56.88 0.99 -16.16
C HIS A 1031 55.79 -0.09 -16.07
N PHE A 1032 54.77 0.13 -15.23
CA PHE A 1032 53.63 -0.77 -15.08
C PHE A 1032 52.82 -0.94 -16.38
N ILE A 1033 52.61 0.13 -17.15
CA ILE A 1033 51.91 0.09 -18.45
C ILE A 1033 52.75 -0.62 -19.52
N ASN A 1034 54.09 -0.46 -19.51
CA ASN A 1034 54.95 -1.13 -20.49
C ASN A 1034 55.21 -2.61 -20.16
N GLU A 1035 55.27 -3.00 -18.88
CA GLU A 1035 55.46 -4.41 -18.47
C GLU A 1035 54.16 -5.22 -18.54
N ASN A 1036 52.99 -4.57 -18.38
CA ASN A 1036 51.68 -5.23 -18.49
C ASN A 1036 50.96 -4.85 -19.79
N LYS A 1037 51.72 -4.52 -20.84
CA LYS A 1037 51.17 -3.98 -22.09
C LYS A 1037 50.18 -4.92 -22.77
N GLU A 1038 50.41 -6.23 -22.67
CA GLU A 1038 49.49 -7.27 -23.18
C GLU A 1038 48.21 -7.42 -22.31
N LEU A 1039 48.31 -7.24 -20.99
CA LEU A 1039 47.17 -7.26 -20.06
C LEU A 1039 46.29 -6.00 -20.18
N PHE A 1040 46.89 -4.83 -20.43
CA PHE A 1040 46.14 -3.60 -20.74
C PHE A 1040 45.52 -3.62 -22.13
N GLN A 1041 46.12 -4.35 -23.08
CA GLN A 1041 45.54 -4.59 -24.40
C GLN A 1041 44.34 -5.55 -24.30
N GLN A 1042 44.43 -6.61 -23.48
CA GLN A 1042 43.28 -7.47 -23.13
C GLN A 1042 42.18 -6.75 -22.33
N THR A 1043 42.54 -5.81 -21.44
CA THR A 1043 41.56 -5.07 -20.63
C THR A 1043 40.87 -3.96 -21.45
N LEU A 1044 41.54 -3.37 -22.45
CA LEU A 1044 40.88 -2.48 -23.44
C LEU A 1044 40.00 -3.29 -24.41
N GLU A 1045 40.38 -4.52 -24.75
CA GLU A 1045 39.55 -5.46 -25.56
C GLU A 1045 38.35 -6.04 -24.76
N GLU A 1046 38.44 -6.16 -23.43
CA GLU A 1046 37.34 -6.61 -22.56
C GLU A 1046 36.41 -5.48 -22.07
N LEU A 1047 36.87 -4.22 -22.03
CA LEU A 1047 36.02 -3.05 -21.76
C LEU A 1047 35.20 -2.57 -22.96
N ASP A 1048 35.52 -3.03 -24.18
CA ASP A 1048 34.66 -2.86 -25.36
C ASP A 1048 33.63 -4.01 -25.53
N THR A 1049 33.68 -5.08 -24.70
CA THR A 1049 32.81 -6.28 -24.85
C THR A 1049 31.76 -6.50 -23.76
N SER A 1050 31.47 -5.52 -22.88
CA SER A 1050 30.36 -5.66 -21.91
C SER A 1050 29.42 -4.46 -21.79
N THR A 1051 29.12 -3.80 -22.91
CA THR A 1051 27.90 -3.01 -23.08
C THR A 1051 27.04 -3.55 -24.22
N SER A 1052 26.27 -4.61 -23.94
CA SER A 1052 24.91 -4.75 -24.48
C SER A 1052 24.22 -6.00 -23.94
N GLY A 1053 23.13 -5.76 -23.21
CA GLY A 1053 22.07 -6.71 -22.93
C GLY A 1053 20.71 -6.03 -23.08
N VAL A 1054 20.52 -5.26 -24.15
CA VAL A 1054 19.20 -4.85 -24.67
C VAL A 1054 19.26 -5.04 -26.18
N HIS A 1055 18.36 -5.87 -26.69
CA HIS A 1055 18.34 -6.38 -28.06
C HIS A 1055 18.05 -5.27 -29.09
N GLU A 1056 18.96 -5.07 -30.04
CA GLU A 1056 18.63 -4.50 -31.34
C GLU A 1056 19.25 -5.36 -32.46
N ASN A 1057 18.40 -5.74 -33.40
CA ASN A 1057 18.73 -6.55 -34.57
C ASN A 1057 19.47 -5.70 -35.62
N SER A 1058 20.76 -5.98 -35.84
CA SER A 1058 21.50 -5.54 -37.03
C SER A 1058 22.68 -6.48 -37.37
N PRO A 1059 22.73 -7.09 -38.58
CA PRO A 1059 23.86 -7.86 -39.12
C PRO A 1059 25.27 -7.31 -38.91
N VAL A 1060 26.11 -8.27 -38.55
CA VAL A 1060 27.56 -8.21 -38.33
C VAL A 1060 28.31 -7.79 -39.61
N ILE A 1061 29.13 -6.76 -39.52
CA ILE A 1061 30.16 -6.40 -40.51
C ILE A 1061 31.53 -6.67 -39.89
N SER A 1062 32.41 -7.37 -40.61
CA SER A 1062 33.77 -7.74 -40.17
C SER A 1062 34.73 -6.55 -40.11
N ASP A 1063 35.75 -6.63 -39.23
CA ASP A 1063 36.85 -5.67 -38.96
C ASP A 1063 37.76 -5.31 -40.16
N ALA A 1064 37.18 -4.83 -41.26
CA ALA A 1064 37.92 -4.16 -42.33
C ALA A 1064 37.81 -2.64 -42.15
N LYS A 1065 38.94 -1.93 -42.34
CA LYS A 1065 39.03 -0.47 -42.26
C LYS A 1065 38.00 0.17 -43.21
N LEU A 1066 36.89 0.69 -42.66
CA LEU A 1066 35.82 1.27 -43.45
C LEU A 1066 36.19 2.69 -43.88
N THR A 1067 36.40 2.89 -45.19
CA THR A 1067 36.72 4.20 -45.76
C THR A 1067 35.43 4.88 -46.19
N ALA A 1068 35.14 6.08 -45.66
CA ALA A 1068 33.85 6.75 -45.89
C ALA A 1068 33.78 7.55 -47.21
N LEU A 1069 34.92 8.00 -47.76
CA LEU A 1069 34.98 8.82 -48.98
C LEU A 1069 36.31 8.56 -49.71
N GLY A 1070 36.28 8.66 -51.05
CA GLY A 1070 37.44 8.44 -51.92
C GLY A 1070 37.40 7.10 -52.65
N PRO A 1071 38.44 6.78 -53.46
CA PRO A 1071 38.41 5.62 -54.36
C PRO A 1071 38.29 4.26 -53.65
N GLU A 1072 38.66 4.20 -52.38
CA GLU A 1072 38.60 2.98 -51.54
C GLU A 1072 37.37 2.96 -50.62
N GLN A 1073 36.32 3.73 -50.91
CA GLN A 1073 35.12 3.81 -50.08
C GLN A 1073 34.43 2.44 -49.90
N THR A 1074 34.14 2.07 -48.66
CA THR A 1074 33.55 0.77 -48.33
C THR A 1074 32.04 0.80 -48.51
N ARG A 1075 31.49 -0.20 -49.19
CA ARG A 1075 30.04 -0.33 -49.45
C ARG A 1075 29.36 -1.08 -48.29
N VAL A 1076 28.30 -0.48 -47.75
CA VAL A 1076 27.49 -1.05 -46.66
C VAL A 1076 26.41 -1.99 -47.23
N ALA A 1077 26.16 -3.12 -46.57
CA ALA A 1077 25.06 -4.03 -46.91
C ALA A 1077 23.72 -3.51 -46.33
N GLU A 1078 22.73 -3.28 -47.19
CA GLU A 1078 21.39 -2.82 -46.79
C GLU A 1078 20.71 -3.83 -45.86
N HIS A 1079 20.35 -3.36 -44.65
CA HIS A 1079 19.50 -4.13 -43.76
C HIS A 1079 18.03 -3.88 -44.05
N ARG A 1080 17.27 -4.97 -44.17
CA ARG A 1080 15.82 -4.92 -44.33
C ARG A 1080 15.17 -4.66 -42.97
N GLN A 1081 14.83 -3.41 -42.68
CA GLN A 1081 14.10 -3.04 -41.47
C GLN A 1081 12.60 -3.19 -41.72
N VAL A 1082 11.97 -4.19 -41.10
CA VAL A 1082 10.51 -4.41 -41.17
C VAL A 1082 9.88 -3.88 -39.88
N VAL A 1083 8.83 -3.05 -40.02
CA VAL A 1083 8.13 -2.42 -38.90
C VAL A 1083 6.63 -2.65 -39.04
N MET A 1084 5.95 -2.83 -37.91
CA MET A 1084 4.49 -3.05 -37.88
C MET A 1084 3.78 -1.73 -37.61
N CYS A 1085 2.79 -1.40 -38.44
CA CYS A 1085 1.91 -0.26 -38.18
C CYS A 1085 0.94 -0.59 -37.04
N ILE A 1086 0.97 0.11 -35.91
CA ILE A 1086 0.11 -0.22 -34.76
C ILE A 1086 -1.40 -0.08 -35.06
N LEU A 1087 -1.78 0.78 -36.01
CA LEU A 1087 -3.17 1.08 -36.30
C LEU A 1087 -3.83 0.03 -37.21
N CYS A 1088 -3.10 -0.50 -38.19
CA CYS A 1088 -3.63 -1.50 -39.13
C CYS A 1088 -2.98 -2.89 -38.99
N GLN A 1089 -1.97 -3.01 -38.14
CA GLN A 1089 -1.14 -4.20 -37.89
C GLN A 1089 -0.52 -4.83 -39.14
N GLU A 1090 -0.38 -4.05 -40.21
CA GLU A 1090 0.32 -4.47 -41.42
C GLU A 1090 1.84 -4.26 -41.20
N GLU A 1091 2.61 -5.32 -41.43
CA GLU A 1091 4.08 -5.27 -41.44
C GLU A 1091 4.57 -4.70 -42.77
N GLN A 1092 5.44 -3.70 -42.73
CA GLN A 1092 6.02 -3.09 -43.91
C GLN A 1092 7.54 -2.96 -43.76
N GLU A 1093 8.26 -3.32 -44.82
CA GLU A 1093 9.68 -3.04 -44.94
C GLU A 1093 9.90 -1.54 -45.22
N VAL A 1094 10.76 -0.88 -44.44
CA VAL A 1094 11.09 0.54 -44.59
C VAL A 1094 12.02 0.72 -45.79
N LYS A 1095 11.45 1.13 -46.92
CA LYS A 1095 12.19 1.53 -48.13
C LYS A 1095 11.77 2.92 -48.59
N VAL A 1096 12.62 3.56 -49.39
CA VAL A 1096 12.37 4.91 -49.94
C VAL A 1096 11.09 4.95 -50.80
N ASP A 1097 10.73 3.84 -51.43
CA ASP A 1097 9.55 3.65 -52.28
C ASP A 1097 8.33 3.05 -51.55
N SER A 1098 8.47 2.72 -50.27
CA SER A 1098 7.38 2.16 -49.43
C SER A 1098 6.47 3.24 -48.84
N ARG A 1099 5.33 2.88 -48.25
CA ARG A 1099 4.41 3.88 -47.65
C ARG A 1099 5.10 4.56 -46.47
N ALA A 1100 4.97 5.88 -46.37
CA ALA A 1100 5.59 6.64 -45.29
C ALA A 1100 5.14 6.16 -43.90
N MET A 1101 6.11 5.91 -43.03
CA MET A 1101 5.92 5.55 -41.62
C MET A 1101 6.21 6.76 -40.73
N VAL A 1102 5.41 6.94 -39.68
CA VAL A 1102 5.49 8.07 -38.74
C VAL A 1102 5.42 7.58 -37.31
N LEU A 1103 5.93 8.41 -36.40
CA LEU A 1103 5.87 8.24 -34.95
C LEU A 1103 5.22 9.48 -34.35
N ALA A 1104 4.24 9.28 -33.49
CA ALA A 1104 3.69 10.38 -32.70
C ALA A 1104 4.67 10.73 -31.57
N ALA A 1105 5.05 12.00 -31.49
CA ALA A 1105 5.86 12.53 -30.40
C ALA A 1105 5.09 13.67 -29.72
N PHE A 1106 4.98 13.59 -28.40
CA PHE A 1106 4.53 14.68 -27.56
C PHE A 1106 5.70 15.64 -27.34
N ILE A 1107 5.51 16.89 -27.72
CA ILE A 1107 6.54 17.92 -27.64
C ILE A 1107 6.12 18.93 -26.56
N GLN A 1108 6.94 19.09 -25.54
CA GLN A 1108 6.73 20.08 -24.49
C GLN A 1108 8.00 20.91 -24.24
N ARG A 1109 7.80 22.07 -23.63
CA ARG A 1109 8.90 22.95 -23.24
C ARG A 1109 9.62 22.36 -22.02
N SER A 1110 10.95 22.38 -22.06
CA SER A 1110 11.81 21.97 -20.95
C SER A 1110 12.79 23.07 -20.58
N THR A 1111 12.96 23.33 -19.29
CA THR A 1111 13.96 24.29 -18.77
C THR A 1111 15.27 23.61 -18.40
N VAL A 1112 15.39 22.29 -18.60
CA VAL A 1112 16.53 21.47 -18.16
C VAL A 1112 17.85 21.89 -18.83
N LEU A 1113 17.80 22.28 -20.12
CA LEU A 1113 18.95 22.77 -20.88
C LEU A 1113 18.98 24.31 -20.99
N SER A 1114 18.19 25.01 -20.17
CA SER A 1114 18.09 26.46 -20.25
C SER A 1114 19.35 27.12 -19.70
N LYS A 1115 19.99 27.99 -20.50
CA LYS A 1115 21.18 28.75 -20.07
C LYS A 1115 20.81 30.03 -19.31
N ASN A 1116 19.58 30.54 -19.47
CA ASN A 1116 19.13 31.76 -18.79
C ASN A 1116 17.64 31.66 -18.39
N ARG A 1117 17.39 31.37 -17.11
CA ARG A 1117 16.06 31.08 -16.55
C ARG A 1117 15.18 32.33 -16.34
N ASN A 1118 15.72 33.53 -16.46
CA ASN A 1118 15.01 34.78 -16.16
C ASN A 1118 14.41 35.45 -17.41
N LYS A 1119 14.64 34.91 -18.61
CA LYS A 1119 14.18 35.49 -19.87
C LYS A 1119 12.80 34.92 -20.23
N ILE A 1120 11.76 35.72 -20.06
CA ILE A 1120 10.36 35.38 -20.40
C ILE A 1120 10.16 35.60 -21.91
N ILE A 1121 9.60 34.61 -22.61
CA ILE A 1121 9.22 34.75 -24.03
C ILE A 1121 7.98 35.63 -24.09
N PRO A 1122 8.02 36.82 -24.72
CA PRO A 1122 6.93 37.80 -24.63
C PRO A 1122 5.63 37.37 -25.30
N ASP A 1123 5.70 36.53 -26.34
CA ASP A 1123 4.55 36.10 -27.14
C ASP A 1123 4.64 34.59 -27.45
N PRO A 1124 3.98 33.73 -26.66
CA PRO A 1124 4.06 32.28 -26.80
C PRO A 1124 3.51 31.74 -28.13
N GLU A 1125 2.54 32.43 -28.75
CA GLU A 1125 1.84 31.93 -29.95
C GLU A 1125 2.65 32.13 -31.24
N LYS A 1126 3.61 33.07 -31.24
CA LYS A 1126 4.52 33.32 -32.38
C LYS A 1126 5.89 32.65 -32.25
N TYR A 1127 6.13 31.91 -31.17
CA TYR A 1127 7.42 31.26 -30.95
C TYR A 1127 7.49 29.94 -31.74
N ASP A 1128 8.32 29.89 -32.77
CA ASP A 1128 8.57 28.67 -33.53
C ASP A 1128 9.51 27.72 -32.73
N PRO A 1129 9.01 26.58 -32.24
CA PRO A 1129 9.80 25.65 -31.44
C PRO A 1129 10.83 24.85 -32.27
N LEU A 1130 10.77 24.91 -33.60
CA LEU A 1130 11.71 24.22 -34.49
C LEU A 1130 13.07 24.91 -34.55
N PHE A 1131 13.12 26.23 -34.31
CA PHE A 1131 14.35 27.00 -34.34
C PHE A 1131 14.74 27.47 -32.93
N MET A 1132 15.66 26.75 -32.30
CA MET A 1132 16.14 27.15 -30.96
C MET A 1132 16.98 28.42 -31.00
N HIS A 1133 16.61 29.40 -30.17
CA HIS A 1133 17.40 30.61 -29.99
C HIS A 1133 18.78 30.28 -29.35
N PRO A 1134 19.89 30.92 -29.76
CA PRO A 1134 21.25 30.63 -29.26
C PRO A 1134 21.40 30.69 -27.72
N ASP A 1135 20.61 31.58 -27.10
CA ASP A 1135 20.57 31.76 -25.64
C ASP A 1135 19.92 30.58 -24.88
N LEU A 1136 19.26 29.63 -25.57
CA LEU A 1136 18.57 28.49 -24.97
C LEU A 1136 17.69 28.90 -23.78
N SER A 1137 16.76 29.84 -23.96
CA SER A 1137 15.85 30.27 -22.88
C SER A 1137 14.90 29.13 -22.46
N CYS A 1138 14.48 28.29 -23.41
CA CYS A 1138 13.80 27.01 -23.19
C CYS A 1138 14.30 25.97 -24.21
N GLY A 1139 14.36 24.69 -23.83
CA GLY A 1139 14.65 23.56 -24.71
C GLY A 1139 13.38 22.79 -25.10
N THR A 1140 13.50 21.95 -26.12
CA THR A 1140 12.42 21.09 -26.62
C THR A 1140 12.57 19.69 -26.00
N HIS A 1141 11.57 19.24 -25.25
CA HIS A 1141 11.50 17.85 -24.78
C HIS A 1141 10.48 17.09 -25.62
N THR A 1142 10.95 16.06 -26.31
CA THR A 1142 10.14 15.18 -27.12
C THR A 1142 10.03 13.81 -26.45
N GLY A 1143 8.81 13.39 -26.16
CA GLY A 1143 8.50 12.05 -25.67
C GLY A 1143 7.64 11.32 -26.69
N SER A 1144 8.03 10.12 -27.11
CA SER A 1144 7.20 9.28 -27.98
C SER A 1144 6.86 7.99 -27.24
N CYS A 1145 5.69 7.43 -27.54
CA CYS A 1145 5.31 6.10 -27.08
C CYS A 1145 6.04 4.98 -27.86
N GLY A 1146 6.84 5.32 -28.89
CA GLY A 1146 7.62 4.37 -29.69
C GLY A 1146 6.81 3.57 -30.71
N HIS A 1147 5.49 3.78 -30.79
CA HIS A 1147 4.61 3.06 -31.72
C HIS A 1147 4.64 3.66 -33.13
N ILE A 1148 5.15 2.88 -34.09
CA ILE A 1148 5.24 3.27 -35.50
C ILE A 1148 3.88 3.03 -36.19
N MET A 1149 3.47 3.94 -37.07
CA MET A 1149 2.24 3.83 -37.85
C MET A 1149 2.42 4.36 -39.27
N HIS A 1150 1.60 3.93 -40.23
CA HIS A 1150 1.61 4.57 -41.53
C HIS A 1150 1.09 6.01 -41.43
N ALA A 1151 1.71 6.95 -42.15
CA ALA A 1151 1.28 8.35 -42.22
C ALA A 1151 -0.20 8.49 -42.59
N HIS A 1152 -0.68 7.67 -43.54
CA HIS A 1152 -2.08 7.68 -43.97
C HIS A 1152 -3.04 6.99 -42.99
N CYS A 1153 -2.57 6.06 -42.14
CA CYS A 1153 -3.38 5.48 -41.07
C CYS A 1153 -3.57 6.50 -39.94
N TRP A 1154 -2.55 7.32 -39.67
CA TRP A 1154 -2.62 8.41 -38.70
C TRP A 1154 -3.52 9.58 -39.15
N GLN A 1155 -3.52 9.88 -40.45
CA GLN A 1155 -4.32 10.99 -41.01
C GLN A 1155 -5.81 10.67 -41.20
N ARG A 1156 -6.24 9.44 -40.93
CA ARG A 1156 -7.64 9.00 -40.95
C ARG A 1156 -8.19 8.94 -39.54
#